data_AF-A0A7J5Y1D4-F1
#
_entry.id   AF-A0A7J5Y1D4-F1
#
_cell.length_a   1.000
_cell.length_b   1.000
_cell.length_c   1.000
_cell.angle_alpha   90.00
_cell.angle_beta   90.00
_cell.angle_gamma   90.00
#
_symmetry.space_group_name_H-M   'P 1'
#
loop_
_entity.id
_entity.type
_entity.pdbx_description
1 polymer ?
#
loop_
_entity_poly.entity_id
_entity_poly.type
_entity_poly.pdbx_seq_one_letter_code
_entity_poly.pdbx_strand_id
1 'polypeptide(L)'
;MRNVIVLSLLLLLNIHHVTSAPKGVTASLRAKWSMTPFLLETRYSPLHIMLHSDLQPGSQEDGNEKFWQFVDTVKELTVYKQGESVRSYYNLIIKKAGQFLTDLQVNLLKFAMSLRSYSPAVHASQQIASDEPPPEACPAFVSIHGQHSCSTKDIKKLLKAAAGRPIPHLYKNDHTYPGVNTTEVPVVILYAEIGTKKFTLFHKVLSERAAEGTLVYVLRHFVVNPKPQKMLLSGYAVELAIKSTEYKAVDDTKVKDSLVNAEDDNTDEVQGFVFGTLKKSHPELQENLVELRKHLLESTNDMVPLKVWEMQDLSVQAAARILSVPKYDALKLMRDLSQNFPSKARSLTRVAVKQEMRKEIEENQKSLGETVGVHPGDGELFINGLHIDLDVHNPFSILDILRGEARVLEGLHNLGIKGEHQGKLLRLPVNAVDDSYALDIRDPAIMWINDIENDPPYHSWPTGVQELLRATFPGVIRQIRRNFFNLVLFLDPVREESVELVKLAELFYKHKIPLRIGFVFVVNTEDEIDGASDAGVGFYRLLNYIADEYDLSQALISMVSLYNKVDVGETLSVDTISDYMKRKFPKTDAERILSIESEYDEKKVPLSPEEMDPEELETIILQRIMDTTNAFQRAVFMGQLTEGSDVVDYLMEQANVVPRMNPLILSTDRKYLDFTAKPVVDEWEDTTMFSYYDSRDKTAVVAKRMKYFTNNDEDGMSAVTMWIIGDFEEISGRKLLLNALKHMPWSASGVIDNPSGKPSEDNSVLYRAIWASLLTQKNKAAAEFVQQLVKDESSQLLQQGTKIKDLLMQGMDVDAFEKKFNTLEVDFIRSQQLFCRDVLKLSPGQGAVISNGRILGPFGEQEEFTVEDFQLLQKITLSGSAEKVKDKVKVMGLKPKHASDLVMKVDALLTAAPKGEVRRDVQFIKDSHSVLHLSPREHEVFYDVVAIVDPLTREAQKMSPLLIVLSQVVNVRLQVFMNCRAKLSEMPLKSFYRFVLESDVNFLANDTVSPGPVARFLDLPESPSSLSI
;
A
#
# COMPACT_ATOMS: atom_id res chain seq x y z
N MET A 1 51.08 -72.76 1.60
CA MET A 1 51.58 -71.35 1.60
C MET A 1 51.02 -70.50 0.46
N ARG A 2 50.77 -71.03 -0.74
CA ARG A 2 50.26 -70.23 -1.89
C ARG A 2 48.80 -69.74 -1.75
N ASN A 3 47.93 -70.50 -1.08
CA ASN A 3 46.52 -70.12 -0.89
C ASN A 3 46.29 -69.09 0.24
N VAL A 4 47.21 -68.98 1.20
CA VAL A 4 47.11 -67.99 2.29
C VAL A 4 47.55 -66.60 1.81
N ILE A 5 48.51 -66.55 0.88
CA ILE A 5 48.99 -65.30 0.28
C ILE A 5 47.92 -64.70 -0.66
N VAL A 6 47.17 -65.54 -1.38
CA VAL A 6 46.07 -65.07 -2.25
C VAL A 6 44.88 -64.55 -1.44
N LEU A 7 44.54 -65.20 -0.31
CA LEU A 7 43.48 -64.71 0.57
C LEU A 7 43.88 -63.40 1.28
N SER A 8 45.15 -63.25 1.63
CA SER A 8 45.66 -62.01 2.24
C SER A 8 45.79 -60.86 1.22
N LEU A 9 46.01 -61.16 -0.07
CA LEU A 9 45.98 -60.14 -1.14
C LEU A 9 44.54 -59.69 -1.48
N LEU A 10 43.56 -60.58 -1.38
CA LEU A 10 42.13 -60.27 -1.59
C LEU A 10 41.52 -59.48 -0.42
N LEU A 11 42.01 -59.68 0.81
CA LEU A 11 41.60 -58.89 1.99
C LEU A 11 42.27 -57.50 2.09
N LEU A 12 43.35 -57.26 1.33
CA LEU A 12 44.05 -55.95 1.25
C LEU A 12 43.55 -55.07 0.09
N LEU A 13 42.73 -55.60 -0.81
CA LEU A 13 41.95 -54.80 -1.74
C LEU A 13 40.76 -54.21 -0.98
N ASN A 14 41.02 -53.10 -0.27
CA ASN A 14 39.98 -52.12 -0.01
C ASN A 14 39.34 -51.80 -1.36
N ILE A 15 38.14 -52.32 -1.61
CA ILE A 15 37.21 -51.74 -2.56
C ILE A 15 36.96 -50.34 -2.03
N HIS A 16 37.83 -49.41 -2.41
CA HIS A 16 37.45 -48.03 -2.51
C HIS A 16 36.32 -48.08 -3.53
N HIS A 17 35.08 -48.06 -3.05
CA HIS A 17 34.05 -47.38 -3.79
C HIS A 17 34.59 -45.96 -3.98
N VAL A 18 35.32 -45.77 -5.09
CA VAL A 18 35.47 -44.47 -5.70
C VAL A 18 34.06 -44.15 -6.14
N THR A 19 33.26 -43.59 -5.24
CA THR A 19 32.21 -42.68 -5.65
C THR A 19 32.94 -41.57 -6.39
N SER A 20 33.09 -41.75 -7.70
CA SER A 20 33.40 -40.63 -8.58
C SER A 20 32.32 -39.60 -8.28
N ALA A 21 32.65 -38.57 -7.51
CA ALA A 21 31.76 -37.44 -7.35
C ALA A 21 31.41 -36.99 -8.77
N PRO A 22 30.12 -36.86 -9.13
CA PRO A 22 29.75 -36.45 -10.48
C PRO A 22 30.50 -35.15 -10.79
N LYS A 23 31.19 -35.10 -11.93
CA LYS A 23 31.86 -33.88 -12.40
C LYS A 23 30.79 -32.81 -12.49
N GLY A 24 30.94 -31.73 -11.72
CA GLY A 24 29.91 -30.70 -11.61
C GLY A 24 30.50 -29.34 -11.29
N VAL A 25 29.82 -28.29 -11.75
CA VAL A 25 30.18 -26.89 -11.48
C VAL A 25 29.33 -26.40 -10.31
N THR A 26 29.98 -25.80 -9.32
CA THR A 26 29.30 -25.15 -8.18
C THR A 26 29.65 -23.67 -8.16
N ALA A 27 28.62 -22.82 -8.11
CA ALA A 27 28.78 -21.38 -8.00
C ALA A 27 28.06 -20.85 -6.75
N SER A 28 28.63 -19.83 -6.11
CA SER A 28 28.12 -19.23 -4.88
C SER A 28 28.37 -17.73 -4.84
N LEU A 29 27.41 -16.92 -4.39
CA LEU A 29 27.55 -15.48 -4.22
C LEU A 29 27.79 -15.10 -2.75
N ARG A 30 28.84 -14.31 -2.48
CA ARG A 30 29.24 -13.89 -1.11
C ARG A 30 29.11 -12.39 -0.92
N ALA A 31 28.58 -11.97 0.22
CA ALA A 31 28.56 -10.58 0.63
C ALA A 31 29.91 -10.11 1.19
N LYS A 32 30.12 -8.78 1.26
CA LYS A 32 31.32 -8.19 1.86
C LYS A 32 31.34 -8.30 3.39
N TRP A 33 30.18 -8.41 4.03
CA TRP A 33 30.05 -8.51 5.49
C TRP A 33 30.00 -9.95 6.00
N SER A 34 30.18 -10.09 7.32
CA SER A 34 30.16 -11.37 8.04
C SER A 34 28.76 -11.93 8.21
N MET A 35 28.67 -13.24 8.44
CA MET A 35 27.40 -13.91 8.71
C MET A 35 26.71 -13.32 9.96
N THR A 36 25.47 -12.86 9.77
CA THR A 36 24.63 -12.27 10.81
C THR A 36 23.88 -13.35 11.62
N PRO A 37 23.61 -13.14 12.92
CA PRO A 37 22.86 -14.09 13.73
C PRO A 37 21.37 -14.10 13.39
N PHE A 38 20.76 -15.30 13.29
CA PHE A 38 19.34 -15.45 12.98
C PHE A 38 18.43 -14.69 13.95
N LEU A 39 18.71 -14.69 15.26
CA LEU A 39 17.88 -13.94 16.23
C LEU A 39 17.80 -12.43 15.92
N LEU A 40 18.90 -11.84 15.44
CA LEU A 40 18.93 -10.41 15.08
C LEU A 40 18.29 -10.17 13.70
N GLU A 41 18.39 -11.13 12.77
CA GLU A 41 17.63 -11.07 11.51
C GLU A 41 16.13 -11.19 11.78
N THR A 42 15.73 -12.10 12.68
CA THR A 42 14.33 -12.22 13.14
C THR A 42 13.87 -10.93 13.77
N ARG A 43 14.67 -10.22 14.56
CA ARG A 43 14.24 -8.96 15.18
C ARG A 43 13.66 -7.97 14.17
N TYR A 44 14.33 -7.80 13.03
CA TYR A 44 13.85 -6.89 11.99
C TYR A 44 12.58 -7.39 11.30
N SER A 45 12.19 -8.65 11.52
CA SER A 45 11.12 -9.31 10.81
C SER A 45 9.72 -9.14 11.41
N PRO A 46 9.37 -9.35 12.70
CA PRO A 46 8.02 -9.07 13.21
C PRO A 46 7.59 -7.63 12.95
N LEU A 47 8.55 -6.72 13.08
CA LEU A 47 8.34 -5.30 12.85
C LEU A 47 8.18 -4.98 11.34
N HIS A 48 9.05 -5.48 10.48
CA HIS A 48 8.92 -5.23 9.04
C HIS A 48 7.79 -6.05 8.38
N ILE A 49 7.40 -7.20 8.95
CA ILE A 49 6.24 -8.01 8.54
C ILE A 49 4.93 -7.25 8.79
N MET A 50 4.90 -6.30 9.72
CA MET A 50 3.73 -5.44 9.94
C MET A 50 3.81 -4.06 9.28
N LEU A 51 4.99 -3.58 8.88
CA LEU A 51 5.20 -2.14 8.59
C LEU A 51 5.68 -1.75 7.19
N HIS A 52 5.86 -2.65 6.23
CA HIS A 52 6.09 -2.22 4.84
C HIS A 52 4.79 -2.12 4.03
N SER A 53 3.97 -1.18 4.48
CA SER A 53 3.34 -0.23 3.55
C SER A 53 3.79 1.16 4.03
N ASP A 54 4.73 1.79 3.33
CA ASP A 54 5.28 3.13 3.60
C ASP A 54 4.23 4.28 3.58
N LEU A 55 2.94 3.97 3.69
CA LEU A 55 1.81 4.87 3.49
C LEU A 55 0.88 5.03 4.70
N GLN A 56 1.19 4.44 5.87
CA GLN A 56 0.40 4.65 7.09
C GLN A 56 1.27 5.12 8.27
N PRO A 57 1.24 6.40 8.67
CA PRO A 57 2.01 6.89 9.82
C PRO A 57 1.56 6.31 11.17
N GLY A 58 0.33 5.83 11.30
CA GLY A 58 -0.17 5.21 12.54
C GLY A 58 0.26 3.76 12.78
N SER A 59 0.69 3.03 11.74
CA SER A 59 1.08 1.62 11.89
C SER A 59 2.44 1.47 12.58
N GLN A 60 3.34 2.45 12.44
CA GLN A 60 4.69 2.43 13.00
C GLN A 60 4.72 2.18 14.52
N GLU A 61 3.71 2.67 15.25
CA GLU A 61 3.60 2.50 16.70
C GLU A 61 3.19 1.07 17.12
N ASP A 62 2.21 0.44 16.45
CA ASP A 62 1.76 -0.94 16.75
C ASP A 62 2.87 -1.97 16.46
N GLY A 63 3.61 -1.78 15.37
CA GLY A 63 4.79 -2.60 15.11
C GLY A 63 5.85 -2.44 16.22
N ASN A 64 6.09 -1.20 16.67
CA ASN A 64 7.06 -0.91 17.72
C ASN A 64 6.66 -1.55 19.07
N GLU A 65 5.38 -1.58 19.43
CA GLU A 65 4.91 -2.30 20.62
C GLU A 65 5.18 -3.81 20.54
N LYS A 66 4.78 -4.46 19.43
CA LYS A 66 5.01 -5.91 19.22
C LYS A 66 6.49 -6.26 19.16
N PHE A 67 7.31 -5.35 18.64
CA PHE A 67 8.76 -5.47 18.68
C PHE A 67 9.25 -5.61 20.12
N TRP A 68 8.85 -4.72 21.02
CA TRP A 68 9.28 -4.78 22.42
C TRP A 68 8.72 -6.02 23.15
N GLN A 69 7.48 -6.42 22.87
CA GLN A 69 6.92 -7.69 23.38
C GLN A 69 7.74 -8.92 22.95
N PHE A 70 8.20 -8.95 21.69
CA PHE A 70 9.08 -10.01 21.21
C PHE A 70 10.44 -9.96 21.94
N VAL A 71 11.04 -8.77 22.08
CA VAL A 71 12.31 -8.57 22.80
C VAL A 71 12.23 -9.06 24.25
N ASP A 72 11.14 -8.74 24.95
CA ASP A 72 10.88 -9.20 26.31
C ASP A 72 10.76 -10.74 26.41
N THR A 73 10.20 -11.35 25.38
CA THR A 73 10.04 -12.82 25.29
C THR A 73 11.37 -13.53 25.03
N VAL A 74 12.30 -12.91 24.30
CA VAL A 74 13.59 -13.50 23.91
C VAL A 74 14.78 -13.00 24.73
N LYS A 75 14.55 -12.24 25.80
CA LYS A 75 15.60 -11.57 26.61
C LYS A 75 16.71 -12.45 27.18
N GLU A 76 16.49 -13.77 27.29
CA GLU A 76 17.51 -14.74 27.74
C GLU A 76 17.72 -15.91 26.74
N LEU A 77 17.24 -15.77 25.50
CA LEU A 77 17.22 -16.88 24.54
C LEU A 77 18.61 -17.38 24.12
N THR A 78 19.64 -16.53 24.18
CA THR A 78 21.01 -16.95 23.76
C THR A 78 21.67 -17.93 24.73
N VAL A 79 21.11 -18.15 25.92
CA VAL A 79 21.58 -19.20 26.85
C VAL A 79 21.46 -20.59 26.20
N TYR A 80 20.45 -20.81 25.36
CA TYR A 80 20.23 -22.07 24.65
C TYR A 80 21.16 -22.27 23.43
N LYS A 81 21.85 -21.21 22.98
CA LYS A 81 22.79 -21.24 21.84
C LYS A 81 24.01 -22.13 22.10
N GLN A 82 24.34 -22.38 23.37
CA GLN A 82 25.51 -23.18 23.77
C GLN A 82 25.19 -24.66 24.04
N GLY A 83 23.91 -25.01 24.21
CA GLY A 83 23.47 -26.36 24.58
C GLY A 83 22.71 -27.14 23.49
N GLU A 84 22.19 -26.46 22.46
CA GLU A 84 21.36 -27.07 21.41
C GLU A 84 21.96 -26.94 19.99
N SER A 85 21.46 -27.74 19.05
CA SER A 85 21.84 -27.66 17.64
C SER A 85 21.33 -26.37 16.98
N VAL A 86 21.97 -25.95 15.88
CA VAL A 86 21.60 -24.69 15.20
C VAL A 86 20.17 -24.76 14.65
N ARG A 87 19.72 -25.95 14.24
CA ARG A 87 18.35 -26.21 13.80
C ARG A 87 17.34 -26.08 14.95
N SER A 88 17.64 -26.63 16.12
CA SER A 88 16.77 -26.49 17.30
C SER A 88 16.64 -25.02 17.71
N TYR A 89 17.76 -24.30 17.73
CA TYR A 89 17.79 -22.88 18.04
C TYR A 89 16.97 -22.04 17.04
N TYR A 90 17.07 -22.33 15.74
CA TYR A 90 16.24 -21.71 14.70
C TYR A 90 14.75 -21.97 14.93
N ASN A 91 14.36 -23.23 15.15
CA ASN A 91 12.97 -23.59 15.40
C ASN A 91 12.42 -22.93 16.67
N LEU A 92 13.24 -22.78 17.71
CA LEU A 92 12.87 -22.06 18.93
C LEU A 92 12.61 -20.58 18.65
N ILE A 93 13.44 -19.92 17.85
CA ILE A 93 13.24 -18.52 17.43
C ILE A 93 11.92 -18.39 16.66
N ILE A 94 11.68 -19.25 15.67
CA ILE A 94 10.44 -19.25 14.89
C ILE A 94 9.22 -19.49 15.80
N LYS A 95 9.31 -20.43 16.76
CA LYS A 95 8.24 -20.70 17.73
C LYS A 95 7.95 -19.50 18.63
N LYS A 96 8.97 -18.74 19.05
CA LYS A 96 8.78 -17.51 19.83
C LYS A 96 8.17 -16.39 18.98
N ALA A 97 8.58 -16.25 17.73
CA ALA A 97 7.99 -15.27 16.80
C ALA A 97 6.52 -15.61 16.49
N GLY A 98 6.20 -16.89 16.32
CA GLY A 98 4.83 -17.38 16.06
C GLY A 98 3.84 -17.17 17.21
N GLN A 99 4.25 -16.63 18.36
CA GLN A 99 3.32 -16.18 19.40
C GLN A 99 2.62 -14.86 19.04
N PHE A 100 3.21 -14.10 18.11
CA PHE A 100 2.74 -12.77 17.70
C PHE A 100 2.36 -12.70 16.22
N LEU A 101 2.66 -13.75 15.46
CA LEU A 101 2.49 -13.82 14.00
C LEU A 101 1.48 -14.91 13.63
N THR A 102 0.74 -14.70 12.54
CA THR A 102 -0.12 -15.74 11.95
C THR A 102 0.73 -16.82 11.26
N ASP A 103 0.13 -17.98 10.97
CA ASP A 103 0.82 -19.07 10.27
C ASP A 103 1.38 -18.64 8.90
N LEU A 104 0.64 -17.81 8.16
CA LEU A 104 1.09 -17.27 6.88
C LEU A 104 2.29 -16.34 7.07
N GLN A 105 2.23 -15.43 8.05
CA GLN A 105 3.33 -14.51 8.38
C GLN A 105 4.58 -15.28 8.84
N VAL A 106 4.43 -16.37 9.59
CA VAL A 106 5.53 -17.26 9.98
C VAL A 106 6.18 -17.92 8.76
N ASN A 107 5.42 -18.30 7.75
CA ASN A 107 6.01 -18.86 6.53
C ASN A 107 6.72 -17.79 5.68
N LEU A 108 6.15 -16.59 5.58
CA LEU A 108 6.84 -15.44 4.95
C LEU A 108 8.12 -15.05 5.72
N LEU A 109 8.12 -15.19 7.05
CA LEU A 109 9.30 -15.00 7.90
C LEU A 109 10.41 -16.01 7.55
N LYS A 110 10.07 -17.30 7.44
CA LYS A 110 11.04 -18.35 7.04
C LYS A 110 11.64 -18.07 5.65
N PHE A 111 10.80 -17.64 4.71
CA PHE A 111 11.26 -17.25 3.37
C PHE A 111 12.17 -16.02 3.39
N ALA A 112 11.85 -15.01 4.20
CA ALA A 112 12.73 -13.86 4.39
C ALA A 112 14.10 -14.25 4.99
N MET A 113 14.11 -15.21 5.92
CA MET A 113 15.34 -15.76 6.49
C MET A 113 16.13 -16.62 5.51
N SER A 114 15.48 -17.35 4.60
CA SER A 114 16.19 -18.07 3.53
C SER A 114 16.86 -17.10 2.55
N LEU A 115 16.20 -15.95 2.28
CA LEU A 115 16.73 -14.86 1.45
C LEU A 115 17.81 -14.01 2.12
N ARG A 116 17.90 -14.04 3.46
CA ARG A 116 18.77 -13.15 4.27
C ARG A 116 18.45 -11.66 4.04
N SER A 117 17.19 -11.33 3.82
CA SER A 117 16.73 -9.97 3.50
C SER A 117 17.09 -8.93 4.58
N TYR A 118 17.13 -9.35 5.85
CA TYR A 118 17.46 -8.47 6.99
C TYR A 118 18.94 -8.43 7.37
N SER A 119 19.80 -9.22 6.71
CA SER A 119 21.23 -9.20 6.98
C SER A 119 21.88 -7.82 6.78
N PRO A 120 21.51 -7.04 5.73
CA PRO A 120 22.01 -5.67 5.56
C PRO A 120 21.64 -4.74 6.72
N ALA A 121 20.41 -4.85 7.27
CA ALA A 121 19.96 -4.01 8.38
C ALA A 121 20.75 -4.29 9.68
N VAL A 122 21.01 -5.58 9.97
CA VAL A 122 21.88 -5.99 11.08
C VAL A 122 23.30 -5.44 10.87
N HIS A 123 23.83 -5.51 9.65
CA HIS A 123 25.14 -4.98 9.33
C HIS A 123 25.21 -3.45 9.46
N ALA A 124 24.18 -2.72 9.03
CA ALA A 124 24.09 -1.28 9.18
C ALA A 124 24.13 -0.87 10.66
N SER A 125 23.40 -1.57 11.53
CA SER A 125 23.49 -1.32 12.98
C SER A 125 24.88 -1.56 13.54
N GLN A 126 25.57 -2.60 13.07
CA GLN A 126 26.93 -2.89 13.48
C GLN A 126 27.91 -1.81 13.01
N GLN A 127 27.68 -1.22 11.83
CA GLN A 127 28.48 -0.12 11.29
C GLN A 127 28.26 1.17 12.10
N ILE A 128 27.02 1.51 12.42
CA ILE A 128 26.68 2.63 13.31
C ILE A 128 27.35 2.46 14.68
N ALA A 129 27.32 1.25 15.24
CA ALA A 129 27.99 0.94 16.49
C ALA A 129 29.53 0.97 16.40
N SER A 130 30.12 0.98 15.19
CA SER A 130 31.56 1.18 15.00
C SER A 130 31.95 2.64 14.96
N ASP A 131 31.04 3.51 14.52
CA ASP A 131 31.23 4.97 14.50
C ASP A 131 31.12 5.57 15.92
N GLU A 132 30.36 4.94 16.82
CA GLU A 132 30.36 5.21 18.27
C GLU A 132 31.20 4.15 19.00
N PRO A 133 32.52 4.34 19.19
CA PRO A 133 33.40 3.27 19.64
C PRO A 133 32.98 2.72 21.02
N PRO A 134 32.76 1.40 21.14
CA PRO A 134 32.38 0.78 22.41
C PRO A 134 33.53 0.95 23.42
N PRO A 135 33.22 1.14 24.72
CA PRO A 135 34.26 1.11 25.74
C PRO A 135 34.96 -0.27 25.75
N GLU A 136 36.26 -0.28 26.06
CA GLU A 136 37.06 -1.51 26.05
C GLU A 136 36.45 -2.62 26.93
N ALA A 137 36.42 -3.84 26.39
CA ALA A 137 35.92 -5.05 27.06
C ALA A 137 34.41 -5.04 27.45
N CYS A 138 33.59 -4.19 26.83
CA CYS A 138 32.15 -4.12 27.09
C CYS A 138 31.31 -4.84 26.03
N PRO A 139 30.61 -5.94 26.38
CA PRO A 139 29.74 -6.65 25.45
C PRO A 139 28.35 -6.01 25.27
N ALA A 140 28.01 -5.05 26.12
CA ALA A 140 26.86 -4.17 25.99
C ALA A 140 27.20 -2.85 26.68
N PHE A 141 26.79 -1.73 26.10
CA PHE A 141 27.01 -0.39 26.66
C PHE A 141 25.86 0.54 26.32
N VAL A 142 25.69 1.60 27.10
CA VAL A 142 24.70 2.66 26.86
C VAL A 142 25.41 3.93 26.41
N SER A 143 24.81 4.66 25.47
CA SER A 143 25.20 6.00 25.03
C SER A 143 24.13 7.00 25.46
N ILE A 144 24.52 8.00 26.26
CA ILE A 144 23.64 9.07 26.77
C ILE A 144 24.24 10.40 26.32
N HIS A 145 23.66 10.98 25.26
CA HIS A 145 24.11 12.22 24.62
C HIS A 145 25.65 12.23 24.42
N GLY A 146 26.19 11.14 23.84
CA GLY A 146 27.61 10.98 23.49
C GLY A 146 28.54 10.47 24.61
N GLN A 147 28.04 10.21 25.84
CA GLN A 147 28.85 9.53 26.87
C GLN A 147 28.46 8.07 27.05
N HIS A 148 29.50 7.22 27.15
CA HIS A 148 29.33 5.77 27.22
C HIS A 148 29.47 5.22 28.63
N SER A 149 28.67 4.21 28.98
CA SER A 149 28.88 3.42 30.20
C SER A 149 28.55 1.94 30.00
N CYS A 150 29.32 1.09 30.69
CA CYS A 150 29.13 -0.36 30.72
C CYS A 150 28.49 -0.86 32.01
N SER A 151 28.05 0.04 32.90
CA SER A 151 27.47 -0.29 34.20
C SER A 151 26.11 0.37 34.37
N THR A 152 25.12 -0.40 34.83
CA THR A 152 23.78 0.10 35.14
C THR A 152 23.77 1.11 36.29
N LYS A 153 24.83 1.13 37.12
CA LYS A 153 24.96 2.05 38.27
C LYS A 153 25.22 3.50 37.85
N ASP A 154 25.87 3.70 36.71
CA ASP A 154 26.29 5.04 36.26
C ASP A 154 25.21 5.78 35.48
N ILE A 155 24.15 5.08 35.04
CA ILE A 155 23.02 5.64 34.29
C ILE A 155 22.38 6.82 35.04
N LYS A 156 22.19 6.72 36.36
CA LYS A 156 21.60 7.82 37.17
C LYS A 156 22.46 9.09 37.14
N LYS A 157 23.78 8.95 37.12
CA LYS A 157 24.71 10.09 37.09
C LYS A 157 24.73 10.73 35.71
N LEU A 158 24.75 9.91 34.66
CA LEU A 158 24.81 10.35 33.27
C LEU A 158 23.53 11.06 32.83
N LEU A 159 22.35 10.59 33.25
CA LEU A 159 21.06 11.24 32.97
C LEU A 159 20.99 12.67 33.53
N LYS A 160 21.51 12.89 34.75
CA LYS A 160 21.56 14.23 35.36
C LYS A 160 22.50 15.20 34.62
N ALA A 161 23.52 14.67 33.96
CA ALA A 161 24.50 15.45 33.20
C ALA A 161 24.12 15.62 31.72
N ALA A 162 22.98 15.06 31.29
CA ALA A 162 22.55 15.05 29.88
C ALA A 162 21.95 16.39 29.42
N ALA A 163 21.37 17.19 30.33
CA ALA A 163 20.70 18.45 30.01
C ALA A 163 21.59 19.50 29.31
N GLY A 164 22.91 19.39 29.41
CA GLY A 164 23.87 20.29 28.76
C GLY A 164 24.49 19.76 27.46
N ARG A 165 23.99 18.66 26.88
CA ARG A 165 24.57 17.99 25.70
C ARG A 165 23.57 17.84 24.57
N PRO A 166 24.01 17.88 23.31
CA PRO A 166 23.11 17.73 22.17
C PRO A 166 22.41 16.37 22.18
N ILE A 167 21.13 16.39 21.83
CA ILE A 167 20.30 15.18 21.70
C ILE A 167 20.84 14.37 20.51
N PRO A 168 21.06 13.05 20.67
CA PRO A 168 21.54 12.20 19.58
C PRO A 168 20.49 12.07 18.48
N HIS A 169 20.94 11.99 17.23
CA HIS A 169 20.07 11.74 16.09
C HIS A 169 19.50 10.31 16.12
N LEU A 170 18.18 10.19 16.02
CA LEU A 170 17.46 8.92 15.90
C LEU A 170 17.22 8.60 14.42
N TYR A 171 17.58 7.39 13.99
CA TYR A 171 17.34 6.95 12.62
C TYR A 171 15.90 6.46 12.46
N LYS A 172 15.36 6.53 11.22
CA LYS A 172 14.02 6.00 10.89
C LYS A 172 13.82 4.54 11.31
N ASN A 173 14.89 3.75 11.37
CA ASN A 173 14.86 2.32 11.73
C ASN A 173 15.05 2.06 13.24
N ASP A 174 15.23 3.10 14.07
CA ASP A 174 15.37 2.94 15.51
C ASP A 174 14.00 2.66 16.17
N HIS A 175 13.99 1.78 17.19
CA HIS A 175 12.79 1.51 18.01
C HIS A 175 12.90 2.22 19.33
N THR A 176 11.90 3.04 19.64
CA THR A 176 11.74 3.74 20.92
C THR A 176 10.86 2.90 21.84
N TYR A 177 11.23 2.74 23.10
CA TYR A 177 10.39 1.99 24.05
C TYR A 177 9.09 2.73 24.33
N PRO A 178 7.92 2.07 24.34
CA PRO A 178 6.65 2.71 24.64
C PRO A 178 6.68 3.28 26.07
N GLY A 179 6.47 4.59 26.18
CA GLY A 179 6.50 5.34 27.45
C GLY A 179 5.71 6.64 27.33
N VAL A 180 5.56 7.37 28.44
CA VAL A 180 4.86 8.66 28.44
C VAL A 180 5.70 9.67 27.66
N ASN A 181 5.26 10.04 26.46
CA ASN A 181 5.93 11.02 25.61
C ASN A 181 5.90 12.40 26.28
N THR A 182 6.99 12.73 26.95
CA THR A 182 7.31 14.11 27.36
C THR A 182 8.46 14.57 26.49
N THR A 183 8.31 15.69 25.79
CA THR A 183 9.27 16.20 24.80
C THR A 183 10.59 16.69 25.41
N GLU A 184 10.72 16.66 26.74
CA GLU A 184 11.87 17.22 27.48
C GLU A 184 12.78 16.16 28.16
N VAL A 185 12.59 14.86 27.88
CA VAL A 185 13.39 13.80 28.53
C VAL A 185 14.63 13.38 27.76
N PRO A 186 15.73 13.02 28.45
CA PRO A 186 16.99 12.62 27.81
C PRO A 186 16.87 11.29 27.04
N VAL A 187 17.57 11.20 25.92
CA VAL A 187 17.60 10.01 25.05
C VAL A 187 18.74 9.07 25.44
N VAL A 188 18.41 7.79 25.63
CA VAL A 188 19.36 6.73 26.01
C VAL A 188 19.34 5.62 24.96
N ILE A 189 20.51 5.37 24.36
CA ILE A 189 20.69 4.34 23.34
C ILE A 189 21.45 3.16 23.94
N LEU A 190 20.86 1.96 23.95
CA LEU A 190 21.52 0.72 24.35
C LEU A 190 22.12 0.01 23.13
N TYR A 191 23.41 -0.25 23.16
CA TYR A 191 24.11 -1.10 22.21
C TYR A 191 24.33 -2.48 22.79
N ALA A 192 23.61 -3.50 22.30
CA ALA A 192 23.71 -4.86 22.82
C ALA A 192 23.26 -5.95 21.82
N GLU A 193 23.75 -7.18 22.04
CA GLU A 193 23.20 -8.40 21.44
C GLU A 193 22.00 -8.88 22.28
N ILE A 194 20.83 -8.93 21.65
CA ILE A 194 19.58 -9.37 22.29
C ILE A 194 19.70 -10.83 22.73
N GLY A 195 19.08 -11.12 23.87
CA GLY A 195 19.01 -12.47 24.43
C GLY A 195 20.21 -12.84 25.30
N THR A 196 21.19 -11.94 25.46
CA THR A 196 22.33 -12.11 26.37
C THR A 196 22.02 -11.65 27.79
N LYS A 197 22.65 -12.25 28.81
CA LYS A 197 22.42 -11.89 30.23
C LYS A 197 22.70 -10.41 30.53
N LYS A 198 23.72 -9.82 29.88
CA LYS A 198 24.04 -8.40 30.05
C LYS A 198 22.98 -7.49 29.43
N PHE A 199 22.44 -7.86 28.27
CA PHE A 199 21.28 -7.17 27.69
C PHE A 199 20.10 -7.15 28.68
N THR A 200 19.76 -8.29 29.28
CA THR A 200 18.64 -8.40 30.25
C THR A 200 18.78 -7.43 31.44
N LEU A 201 20.01 -7.29 31.97
CA LEU A 201 20.30 -6.39 33.09
C LEU A 201 20.09 -4.92 32.73
N PHE A 202 20.54 -4.50 31.54
CA PHE A 202 20.33 -3.12 31.06
C PHE A 202 18.87 -2.87 30.69
N HIS A 203 18.26 -3.80 29.95
CA HIS A 203 16.91 -3.68 29.45
C HIS A 203 15.92 -3.48 30.60
N LYS A 204 16.02 -4.28 31.68
CA LYS A 204 15.17 -4.16 32.87
C LYS A 204 15.22 -2.75 33.49
N VAL A 205 16.42 -2.19 33.64
CA VAL A 205 16.59 -0.86 34.26
C VAL A 205 16.10 0.26 33.34
N LEU A 206 16.26 0.13 32.03
CA LEU A 206 15.85 1.14 31.05
C LEU A 206 14.35 1.11 30.78
N SER A 207 13.73 -0.07 30.72
CA SER A 207 12.29 -0.21 30.50
C SER A 207 11.48 0.32 31.69
N GLU A 208 11.87 -0.01 32.92
CA GLU A 208 11.24 0.52 34.15
C GLU A 208 11.24 2.06 34.14
N ARG A 209 12.36 2.67 33.75
CA ARG A 209 12.50 4.14 33.71
C ARG A 209 11.80 4.82 32.55
N ALA A 210 11.74 4.16 31.39
CA ALA A 210 10.98 4.64 30.25
C ALA A 210 9.47 4.58 30.54
N ALA A 211 9.00 3.54 31.23
CA ALA A 211 7.62 3.42 31.69
C ALA A 211 7.24 4.49 32.73
N GLU A 212 8.18 4.88 33.60
CA GLU A 212 8.04 6.02 34.52
C GLU A 212 8.07 7.39 33.81
N GLY A 213 8.35 7.44 32.51
CA GLY A 213 8.43 8.69 31.73
C GLY A 213 9.68 9.53 32.02
N THR A 214 10.78 8.92 32.46
CA THR A 214 12.01 9.65 32.86
C THR A 214 13.08 9.73 31.77
N LEU A 215 12.98 8.93 30.72
CA LEU A 215 13.92 8.86 29.60
C LEU A 215 13.26 8.27 28.35
N VAL A 216 13.84 8.57 27.18
CA VAL A 216 13.53 7.86 25.93
C VAL A 216 14.54 6.73 25.75
N TYR A 217 14.05 5.49 25.66
CA TYR A 217 14.91 4.31 25.52
C TYR A 217 14.91 3.80 24.07
N VAL A 218 16.10 3.71 23.47
CA VAL A 218 16.30 3.18 22.12
C VAL A 218 17.27 1.99 22.15
N LEU A 219 17.00 0.97 21.34
CA LEU A 219 17.86 -0.22 21.23
C LEU A 219 18.55 -0.30 19.87
N ARG A 220 19.89 -0.25 19.86
CA ARG A 220 20.73 -0.53 18.68
C ARG A 220 21.52 -1.82 18.87
N HIS A 221 21.76 -2.51 17.76
CA HIS A 221 22.44 -3.80 17.80
C HIS A 221 23.94 -3.68 17.77
N PHE A 222 24.57 -4.48 18.64
CA PHE A 222 26.01 -4.59 18.70
C PHE A 222 26.43 -6.03 19.02
N VAL A 223 27.15 -6.64 18.09
CA VAL A 223 27.78 -7.95 18.25
C VAL A 223 29.29 -7.73 18.40
N VAL A 224 29.82 -8.11 19.56
CA VAL A 224 31.22 -7.86 19.93
C VAL A 224 32.20 -8.55 18.99
N ASN A 225 31.96 -9.84 18.71
CA ASN A 225 32.83 -10.69 17.91
C ASN A 225 32.01 -11.37 16.80
N PRO A 226 31.83 -10.70 15.64
CA PRO A 226 31.18 -11.31 14.49
C PRO A 226 31.94 -12.56 14.01
N LYS A 227 31.23 -13.55 13.48
CA LYS A 227 31.88 -14.72 12.88
C LYS A 227 32.73 -14.28 11.66
N PRO A 228 33.91 -14.86 11.42
CA PRO A 228 34.77 -14.47 10.30
C PRO A 228 34.22 -14.93 8.94
N GLN A 229 33.29 -15.89 8.93
CA GLN A 229 32.66 -16.40 7.71
C GLN A 229 31.80 -15.32 7.04
N LYS A 230 31.99 -15.12 5.74
CA LYS A 230 31.19 -14.19 4.92
C LYS A 230 29.78 -14.73 4.69
N MET A 231 28.82 -13.81 4.59
CA MET A 231 27.42 -14.17 4.29
C MET A 231 27.29 -14.69 2.85
N LEU A 232 26.52 -15.75 2.66
CA LEU A 232 26.12 -16.23 1.34
C LEU A 232 24.74 -15.70 0.99
N LEU A 233 24.60 -15.17 -0.21
CA LEU A 233 23.40 -14.48 -0.68
C LEU A 233 22.51 -15.42 -1.48
N SER A 234 21.20 -15.17 -1.48
CA SER A 234 20.19 -15.89 -2.25
C SER A 234 19.50 -14.95 -3.24
N GLY A 235 18.67 -15.49 -4.13
CA GLY A 235 17.88 -14.70 -5.09
C GLY A 235 18.63 -14.29 -6.35
N TYR A 236 19.71 -15.02 -6.70
CA TYR A 236 20.49 -14.82 -7.91
C TYR A 236 20.38 -16.03 -8.84
N ALA A 237 20.80 -15.83 -10.09
CA ALA A 237 20.87 -16.87 -11.10
C ALA A 237 22.30 -17.11 -11.55
N VAL A 238 22.57 -18.33 -12.01
CA VAL A 238 23.82 -18.68 -12.70
C VAL A 238 23.45 -19.28 -14.05
N GLU A 239 24.03 -18.74 -15.10
CA GLU A 239 23.88 -19.21 -16.49
C GLU A 239 25.23 -19.76 -16.95
N LEU A 240 25.22 -20.96 -17.53
CA LEU A 240 26.36 -21.52 -18.26
C LEU A 240 26.00 -21.50 -19.74
N ALA A 241 26.52 -20.49 -20.44
CA ALA A 241 26.28 -20.31 -21.86
C ALA A 241 27.15 -21.24 -22.71
N ILE A 242 26.55 -21.81 -23.76
CA ILE A 242 27.28 -22.62 -24.73
C ILE A 242 27.86 -21.66 -25.78
N LYS A 243 29.19 -21.51 -25.81
CA LYS A 243 29.88 -20.52 -26.66
C LYS A 243 29.91 -20.90 -28.15
N SER A 244 29.88 -22.20 -28.45
CA SER A 244 29.93 -22.73 -29.81
C SER A 244 28.63 -23.44 -30.17
N THR A 245 27.54 -22.69 -30.37
CA THR A 245 26.32 -23.23 -30.99
C THR A 245 26.37 -23.23 -32.53
N GLU A 246 27.53 -22.91 -33.11
CA GLU A 246 27.77 -22.80 -34.57
C GLU A 246 27.72 -24.14 -35.35
N TYR A 247 27.33 -25.26 -34.71
CA TYR A 247 26.98 -26.47 -35.44
C TYR A 247 25.56 -26.33 -36.03
N LYS A 248 25.53 -25.54 -37.11
CA LYS A 248 24.55 -25.45 -38.20
C LYS A 248 23.32 -26.35 -38.04
N ALA A 249 22.14 -25.73 -37.93
CA ALA A 249 20.95 -26.29 -38.54
C ALA A 249 21.32 -26.61 -40.00
N VAL A 250 21.42 -27.90 -40.33
CA VAL A 250 21.87 -28.31 -41.66
C VAL A 250 20.81 -27.84 -42.66
N ASP A 251 21.22 -26.95 -43.56
CA ASP A 251 20.38 -26.46 -44.66
C ASP A 251 20.07 -27.62 -45.62
N ASP A 252 18.78 -27.94 -45.78
CA ASP A 252 18.28 -29.04 -46.59
C ASP A 252 18.62 -28.91 -48.08
N THR A 253 19.07 -27.73 -48.53
CA THR A 253 19.52 -27.53 -49.92
C THR A 253 20.81 -28.28 -50.26
N LYS A 254 21.60 -28.72 -49.27
CA LYS A 254 22.83 -29.51 -49.49
C LYS A 254 22.68 -31.02 -49.24
N VAL A 255 21.51 -31.51 -48.84
CA VAL A 255 21.29 -32.94 -48.48
C VAL A 255 20.35 -33.66 -49.48
N LYS A 256 20.22 -33.14 -50.71
CA LYS A 256 19.43 -33.79 -51.76
C LYS A 256 20.18 -34.85 -52.60
N ASP A 257 21.50 -34.98 -52.45
CA ASP A 257 22.31 -35.99 -53.18
C ASP A 257 22.70 -37.22 -52.35
N SER A 258 21.98 -37.53 -51.27
CA SER A 258 22.21 -38.74 -50.46
C SER A 258 20.94 -39.53 -50.17
N LEU A 259 19.93 -39.42 -51.05
CA LEU A 259 18.64 -40.12 -50.94
C LEU A 259 18.58 -41.39 -51.81
N VAL A 260 19.65 -42.19 -51.83
CA VAL A 260 19.58 -43.56 -52.35
C VAL A 260 20.39 -44.48 -51.42
N ASN A 261 19.69 -45.40 -50.77
CA ASN A 261 20.15 -46.46 -49.83
C ASN A 261 20.14 -46.09 -48.33
N ALA A 262 18.96 -46.07 -47.72
CA ALA A 262 18.78 -46.09 -46.27
C ALA A 262 18.00 -47.34 -45.81
N GLU A 263 18.36 -48.51 -46.33
CA GLU A 263 17.89 -49.80 -45.81
C GLU A 263 19.03 -50.71 -45.29
N ASP A 264 20.29 -50.25 -45.21
CA ASP A 264 21.37 -51.13 -44.74
C ASP A 264 22.54 -50.42 -44.04
N ASP A 265 22.27 -49.58 -43.03
CA ASP A 265 23.31 -49.17 -42.07
C ASP A 265 23.22 -50.04 -40.81
N ASN A 266 23.89 -51.18 -40.90
CA ASN A 266 23.98 -52.23 -39.88
C ASN A 266 25.18 -52.01 -38.92
N THR A 267 25.55 -50.76 -38.62
CA THR A 267 26.68 -50.41 -37.73
C THR A 267 26.42 -49.15 -36.90
N ASP A 268 25.49 -49.23 -35.95
CA ASP A 268 25.36 -48.22 -34.90
C ASP A 268 26.03 -48.72 -33.61
N GLU A 269 27.17 -48.12 -33.29
CA GLU A 269 27.86 -48.29 -32.01
C GLU A 269 27.31 -47.25 -31.02
N VAL A 270 26.69 -47.69 -29.92
CA VAL A 270 26.16 -46.82 -28.86
C VAL A 270 26.83 -47.21 -27.54
N GLN A 271 27.59 -46.29 -26.93
CA GLN A 271 28.42 -46.54 -25.73
C GLN A 271 29.29 -47.82 -25.80
N GLY A 272 29.90 -48.09 -26.96
CA GLY A 272 30.76 -49.27 -27.19
C GLY A 272 30.02 -50.57 -27.49
N PHE A 273 28.69 -50.52 -27.68
CA PHE A 273 27.89 -51.66 -28.12
C PHE A 273 27.52 -51.55 -29.61
N VAL A 274 27.97 -52.51 -30.42
CA VAL A 274 27.60 -52.60 -31.85
C VAL A 274 26.26 -53.34 -31.97
N PHE A 275 25.15 -52.60 -32.02
CA PHE A 275 23.80 -53.18 -32.02
C PHE A 275 23.48 -53.99 -33.28
N GLY A 276 24.13 -53.70 -34.41
CA GLY A 276 24.00 -54.49 -35.64
C GLY A 276 24.53 -55.91 -35.47
N THR A 277 25.68 -56.07 -34.80
CA THR A 277 26.28 -57.37 -34.50
C THR A 277 25.50 -58.10 -33.41
N LEU A 278 25.07 -57.39 -32.35
CA LEU A 278 24.31 -57.97 -31.23
C LEU A 278 22.94 -58.51 -31.67
N LYS A 279 22.25 -57.82 -32.59
CA LYS A 279 20.99 -58.31 -33.18
C LYS A 279 21.19 -59.54 -34.06
N LYS A 280 22.34 -59.67 -34.71
CA LYS A 280 22.70 -60.83 -35.53
C LYS A 280 23.17 -62.02 -34.68
N SER A 281 23.83 -61.77 -33.55
CA SER A 281 24.35 -62.82 -32.66
C SER A 281 23.34 -63.37 -31.66
N HIS A 282 22.34 -62.57 -31.27
CA HIS A 282 21.28 -62.97 -30.32
C HIS A 282 19.87 -62.59 -30.85
N PRO A 283 19.33 -63.34 -31.83
CA PRO A 283 18.01 -63.10 -32.40
C PRO A 283 16.86 -63.17 -31.37
N GLU A 284 17.03 -63.98 -30.33
CA GLU A 284 16.04 -64.20 -29.26
C GLU A 284 15.85 -62.98 -28.32
N LEU A 285 16.80 -62.05 -28.28
CA LEU A 285 16.78 -60.88 -27.39
C LEU A 285 16.51 -59.57 -28.16
N GLN A 286 15.94 -59.65 -29.35
CA GLN A 286 15.81 -58.51 -30.25
C GLN A 286 14.97 -57.36 -29.65
N GLU A 287 13.87 -57.66 -28.95
CA GLU A 287 13.04 -56.67 -28.26
C GLU A 287 13.81 -56.02 -27.09
N ASN A 288 14.50 -56.83 -26.28
CA ASN A 288 15.29 -56.35 -25.14
C ASN A 288 16.50 -55.52 -25.59
N LEU A 289 17.12 -55.84 -26.73
CA LEU A 289 18.21 -55.05 -27.33
C LEU A 289 17.71 -53.73 -27.90
N VAL A 290 16.47 -53.68 -28.40
CA VAL A 290 15.81 -52.42 -28.80
C VAL A 290 15.50 -51.56 -27.57
N GLU A 291 15.04 -52.16 -26.47
CA GLU A 291 14.78 -51.47 -25.21
C GLU A 291 16.07 -51.00 -24.52
N LEU A 292 17.13 -51.81 -24.53
CA LEU A 292 18.45 -51.42 -24.03
C LEU A 292 19.07 -50.31 -24.88
N ARG A 293 18.95 -50.38 -26.22
CA ARG A 293 19.37 -49.29 -27.10
C ARG A 293 18.60 -48.01 -26.80
N LYS A 294 17.29 -48.13 -26.55
CA LYS A 294 16.43 -47.01 -26.17
C LYS A 294 16.88 -46.41 -24.83
N HIS A 295 17.15 -47.24 -23.83
CA HIS A 295 17.68 -46.82 -22.53
C HIS A 295 19.07 -46.16 -22.64
N LEU A 296 19.96 -46.71 -23.45
CA LEU A 296 21.30 -46.13 -23.66
C LEU A 296 21.23 -44.77 -24.35
N LEU A 297 20.38 -44.63 -25.37
CA LEU A 297 20.11 -43.35 -26.03
C LEU A 297 19.44 -42.34 -25.08
N GLU A 298 18.56 -42.78 -24.18
CA GLU A 298 17.97 -41.94 -23.12
C GLU A 298 19.00 -41.54 -22.05
N SER A 299 20.04 -42.34 -21.85
CA SER A 299 21.14 -42.07 -20.91
C SER A 299 22.31 -41.26 -21.50
N THR A 300 22.30 -40.97 -22.81
CA THR A 300 23.39 -40.24 -23.46
C THR A 300 23.14 -38.73 -23.32
N ASN A 301 23.97 -38.03 -22.52
CA ASN A 301 23.94 -36.56 -22.38
C ASN A 301 24.62 -35.82 -23.55
N ASP A 302 24.85 -36.48 -24.69
CA ASP A 302 25.56 -35.88 -25.82
C ASP A 302 24.68 -34.91 -26.62
N MET A 303 25.20 -33.69 -26.82
CA MET A 303 24.55 -32.61 -27.55
C MET A 303 24.70 -32.84 -29.07
N VAL A 304 23.81 -33.63 -29.67
CA VAL A 304 23.77 -33.87 -31.13
C VAL A 304 22.88 -32.81 -31.83
N PRO A 305 23.25 -32.27 -33.01
CA PRO A 305 22.46 -31.25 -33.72
C PRO A 305 21.06 -31.75 -34.12
N LEU A 306 20.03 -30.91 -33.91
CA LEU A 306 18.64 -31.16 -34.33
C LEU A 306 18.37 -30.61 -35.74
N LYS A 307 17.47 -31.26 -36.48
CA LYS A 307 17.02 -30.79 -37.80
C LYS A 307 15.91 -29.73 -37.65
N VAL A 308 15.76 -28.83 -38.65
CA VAL A 308 14.84 -27.68 -38.57
C VAL A 308 13.38 -28.10 -38.33
N TRP A 309 12.89 -29.13 -39.02
CA TRP A 309 11.51 -29.60 -38.82
C TRP A 309 11.27 -30.25 -37.45
N GLU A 310 12.30 -30.84 -36.84
CA GLU A 310 12.22 -31.41 -35.49
C GLU A 310 12.09 -30.31 -34.42
N MET A 311 12.46 -29.07 -34.75
CA MET A 311 12.41 -27.94 -33.84
C MET A 311 11.06 -27.22 -33.83
N GLN A 312 10.27 -27.32 -34.92
CA GLN A 312 9.06 -26.50 -35.11
C GLN A 312 8.03 -26.62 -33.98
N ASP A 313 7.88 -27.83 -33.42
CA ASP A 313 6.88 -28.16 -32.41
C ASP A 313 7.45 -28.32 -30.99
N LEU A 314 8.74 -28.00 -30.76
CA LEU A 314 9.41 -28.29 -29.48
C LEU A 314 8.71 -27.66 -28.26
N SER A 315 8.23 -26.42 -28.36
CA SER A 315 7.51 -25.76 -27.25
C SER A 315 6.24 -26.50 -26.89
N VAL A 316 5.45 -26.89 -27.90
CA VAL A 316 4.18 -27.62 -27.68
C VAL A 316 4.45 -29.04 -27.17
N GLN A 317 5.52 -29.68 -27.63
CA GLN A 317 5.98 -30.98 -27.14
C GLN A 317 6.44 -30.93 -25.68
N ALA A 318 7.15 -29.86 -25.29
CA ALA A 318 7.55 -29.62 -23.91
C ALA A 318 6.31 -29.45 -23.01
N ALA A 319 5.35 -28.63 -23.43
CA ALA A 319 4.09 -28.44 -22.70
C ALA A 319 3.30 -29.74 -22.55
N ALA A 320 3.16 -30.52 -23.64
CA ALA A 320 2.50 -31.82 -23.59
C ALA A 320 3.19 -32.79 -22.62
N ARG A 321 4.53 -32.78 -22.58
CA ARG A 321 5.30 -33.59 -21.64
C ARG A 321 5.07 -33.18 -20.19
N ILE A 322 5.06 -31.88 -19.90
CA ILE A 322 4.80 -31.34 -18.56
C ILE A 322 3.40 -31.70 -18.08
N LEU A 323 2.38 -31.52 -18.93
CA LEU A 323 0.98 -31.78 -18.60
C LEU A 323 0.63 -33.27 -18.55
N SER A 324 1.49 -34.15 -19.09
CA SER A 324 1.31 -35.61 -19.00
C SER A 324 1.67 -36.21 -17.63
N VAL A 325 2.39 -35.46 -16.80
CA VAL A 325 2.88 -35.89 -15.48
C VAL A 325 1.89 -35.44 -14.38
N PRO A 326 1.81 -36.13 -13.23
CA PRO A 326 1.00 -35.67 -12.11
C PRO A 326 1.27 -34.21 -11.75
N LYS A 327 0.20 -33.48 -11.41
CA LYS A 327 0.21 -32.03 -11.21
C LYS A 327 1.32 -31.52 -10.29
N TYR A 328 1.61 -32.22 -9.19
CA TYR A 328 2.64 -31.84 -8.21
C TYR A 328 4.08 -31.93 -8.73
N ASP A 329 4.34 -32.80 -9.71
CA ASP A 329 5.67 -32.97 -10.30
C ASP A 329 5.85 -32.18 -11.60
N ALA A 330 4.76 -31.69 -12.19
CA ALA A 330 4.77 -30.90 -13.42
C ALA A 330 5.67 -29.66 -13.32
N LEU A 331 5.62 -28.89 -12.22
CA LEU A 331 6.48 -27.72 -12.03
C LEU A 331 7.98 -28.08 -11.93
N LYS A 332 8.29 -29.20 -11.25
CA LYS A 332 9.67 -29.68 -11.13
C LYS A 332 10.22 -30.12 -12.49
N LEU A 333 9.38 -30.73 -13.31
CA LEU A 333 9.71 -31.10 -14.68
C LEU A 333 9.87 -29.87 -15.58
N MET A 334 9.00 -28.87 -15.45
CA MET A 334 9.14 -27.59 -16.16
C MET A 334 10.48 -26.90 -15.81
N ARG A 335 10.85 -26.91 -14.53
CA ARG A 335 12.16 -26.45 -14.07
C ARG A 335 13.29 -27.26 -14.70
N ASP A 336 13.22 -28.59 -14.67
CA ASP A 336 14.26 -29.45 -15.25
C ASP A 336 14.44 -29.25 -16.76
N LEU A 337 13.34 -29.17 -17.50
CA LEU A 337 13.34 -28.96 -18.94
C LEU A 337 13.88 -27.59 -19.33
N SER A 338 13.42 -26.51 -18.68
CA SER A 338 13.88 -25.16 -18.97
C SER A 338 15.35 -24.93 -18.57
N GLN A 339 15.77 -25.46 -17.42
CA GLN A 339 17.11 -25.24 -16.86
C GLN A 339 18.20 -26.14 -17.46
N ASN A 340 17.83 -27.29 -18.06
CA ASN A 340 18.75 -28.23 -18.72
C ASN A 340 18.43 -28.45 -20.20
N PHE A 341 17.70 -27.52 -20.82
CA PHE A 341 17.14 -27.69 -22.16
C PHE A 341 18.12 -28.24 -23.21
N PRO A 342 19.37 -27.74 -23.31
CA PRO A 342 20.31 -28.24 -24.34
C PRO A 342 20.51 -29.77 -24.31
N SER A 343 20.51 -30.36 -23.12
CA SER A 343 20.63 -31.82 -22.94
C SER A 343 19.30 -32.57 -23.13
N LYS A 344 18.16 -31.89 -22.95
CA LYS A 344 16.81 -32.49 -22.98
C LYS A 344 16.13 -32.37 -24.34
N ALA A 345 16.59 -31.49 -25.22
CA ALA A 345 15.93 -31.17 -26.49
C ALA A 345 15.61 -32.40 -27.35
N ARG A 346 16.53 -33.37 -27.46
CA ARG A 346 16.33 -34.60 -28.26
C ARG A 346 15.23 -35.51 -27.71
N SER A 347 15.04 -35.53 -26.39
CA SER A 347 13.99 -36.33 -25.77
C SER A 347 12.58 -35.79 -26.07
N LEU A 348 12.47 -34.47 -26.29
CA LEU A 348 11.20 -33.78 -26.53
C LEU A 348 10.65 -34.01 -27.94
N THR A 349 11.52 -34.16 -28.95
CA THR A 349 11.09 -34.35 -30.36
C THR A 349 10.23 -35.60 -30.57
N ARG A 350 10.30 -36.56 -29.65
CA ARG A 350 9.57 -37.83 -29.67
C ARG A 350 8.23 -37.79 -28.96
N VAL A 351 7.87 -36.67 -28.33
CA VAL A 351 6.61 -36.53 -27.58
C VAL A 351 5.45 -36.29 -28.54
N ALA A 352 4.42 -37.14 -28.45
CA ALA A 352 3.20 -36.98 -29.23
C ALA A 352 2.32 -35.86 -28.65
N VAL A 353 1.86 -34.95 -29.51
CA VAL A 353 0.99 -33.81 -29.14
C VAL A 353 -0.42 -34.07 -29.65
N LYS A 354 -1.42 -33.91 -28.77
CA LYS A 354 -2.84 -34.00 -29.14
C LYS A 354 -3.29 -32.76 -29.92
N GLN A 355 -4.10 -32.93 -30.96
CA GLN A 355 -4.59 -31.80 -31.76
C GLN A 355 -5.52 -30.86 -30.98
N GLU A 356 -6.26 -31.39 -30.00
CA GLU A 356 -7.13 -30.62 -29.09
C GLU A 356 -6.33 -29.59 -28.29
N MET A 357 -5.17 -29.99 -27.77
CA MET A 357 -4.25 -29.09 -27.04
C MET A 357 -3.74 -27.94 -27.92
N ARG A 358 -3.39 -28.22 -29.18
CA ARG A 358 -2.93 -27.17 -30.12
C ARG A 358 -4.00 -26.11 -30.36
N LYS A 359 -5.24 -26.55 -30.62
CA LYS A 359 -6.38 -25.66 -30.82
C LYS A 359 -6.69 -24.85 -29.56
N GLU A 360 -6.62 -25.48 -28.38
CA GLU A 360 -6.84 -24.81 -27.10
C GLU A 360 -5.81 -23.68 -26.85
N ILE A 361 -4.52 -23.95 -27.14
CA ILE A 361 -3.46 -22.95 -27.03
C ILE A 361 -3.72 -21.77 -27.99
N GLU A 362 -4.04 -22.04 -29.26
CA GLU A 362 -4.29 -20.99 -30.27
C GLU A 362 -5.50 -20.10 -29.92
N GLU A 363 -6.60 -20.69 -29.44
CA GLU A 363 -7.80 -19.95 -29.04
C GLU A 363 -7.53 -19.05 -27.82
N ASN A 364 -6.85 -19.57 -26.79
CA ASN A 364 -6.47 -18.79 -25.62
C ASN A 364 -5.47 -17.68 -25.96
N GLN A 365 -4.48 -17.95 -26.82
CA GLN A 365 -3.52 -16.93 -27.29
C GLN A 365 -4.22 -15.75 -27.97
N LYS A 366 -5.22 -16.02 -28.81
CA LYS A 366 -6.01 -14.96 -29.46
C LYS A 366 -6.75 -14.10 -28.42
N SER A 367 -7.40 -14.74 -27.46
CA SER A 367 -8.16 -14.04 -26.42
C SER A 367 -7.27 -13.23 -25.48
N LEU A 368 -6.12 -13.78 -25.08
CA LEU A 368 -5.15 -13.11 -24.22
C LEU A 368 -4.49 -11.92 -24.92
N GLY A 369 -4.27 -12.01 -26.24
CA GLY A 369 -3.79 -10.89 -27.04
C GLY A 369 -4.78 -9.71 -27.08
N GLU A 370 -6.08 -9.98 -27.12
CA GLU A 370 -7.13 -8.94 -27.12
C GLU A 370 -7.40 -8.36 -25.72
N THR A 371 -7.31 -9.18 -24.66
CA THR A 371 -7.70 -8.78 -23.29
C THR A 371 -6.56 -8.25 -22.44
N VAL A 372 -5.39 -8.89 -22.51
CA VAL A 372 -4.23 -8.59 -21.64
C VAL A 372 -3.02 -8.10 -22.45
N GLY A 373 -3.04 -8.26 -23.78
CA GLY A 373 -1.96 -7.84 -24.68
C GLY A 373 -0.81 -8.84 -24.78
N VAL A 374 -1.04 -10.12 -24.43
CA VAL A 374 0.01 -11.16 -24.40
C VAL A 374 0.14 -11.84 -25.75
N HIS A 375 1.35 -11.93 -26.30
CA HIS A 375 1.63 -12.61 -27.55
C HIS A 375 2.15 -14.05 -27.35
N PRO A 376 2.12 -14.91 -28.40
CA PRO A 376 2.65 -16.27 -28.30
C PRO A 376 4.13 -16.31 -27.93
N GLY A 377 4.46 -17.03 -26.86
CA GLY A 377 5.82 -17.15 -26.32
C GLY A 377 6.15 -16.15 -25.20
N ASP A 378 5.34 -15.12 -24.99
CA ASP A 378 5.52 -14.17 -23.90
C ASP A 378 5.28 -14.85 -22.54
N GLY A 379 6.05 -14.42 -21.54
CA GLY A 379 5.98 -14.90 -20.17
C GLY A 379 5.44 -13.83 -19.24
N GLU A 380 4.27 -14.07 -18.63
CA GLU A 380 3.62 -13.14 -17.71
C GLU A 380 3.24 -13.83 -16.40
N LEU A 381 3.43 -13.13 -15.27
CA LEU A 381 3.06 -13.60 -13.94
C LEU A 381 2.10 -12.62 -13.29
N PHE A 382 1.02 -13.14 -12.71
CA PHE A 382 0.06 -12.37 -11.93
C PHE A 382 -0.12 -12.97 -10.54
N ILE A 383 -0.11 -12.12 -9.51
CA ILE A 383 -0.40 -12.50 -8.12
C ILE A 383 -1.58 -11.65 -7.63
N ASN A 384 -2.72 -12.29 -7.31
CA ASN A 384 -4.00 -11.64 -6.99
C ASN A 384 -4.45 -10.60 -8.03
N GLY A 385 -4.09 -10.82 -9.30
CA GLY A 385 -4.33 -9.92 -10.42
C GLY A 385 -3.28 -8.82 -10.60
N LEU A 386 -2.33 -8.63 -9.66
CA LEU A 386 -1.20 -7.71 -9.83
C LEU A 386 -0.21 -8.32 -10.81
N HIS A 387 0.21 -7.54 -11.80
CA HIS A 387 1.22 -7.94 -12.77
C HIS A 387 2.61 -7.94 -12.12
N ILE A 388 3.37 -9.02 -12.31
CA ILE A 388 4.73 -9.17 -11.77
C ILE A 388 5.69 -9.31 -12.94
N ASP A 389 6.31 -8.21 -13.32
CA ASP A 389 7.40 -8.19 -14.28
C ASP A 389 8.65 -8.87 -13.68
N LEU A 390 9.09 -9.99 -14.27
CA LEU A 390 10.23 -10.79 -13.79
C LEU A 390 11.62 -10.25 -14.19
N ASP A 391 11.67 -9.16 -14.95
CA ASP A 391 12.89 -8.43 -15.27
C ASP A 391 13.10 -7.25 -14.33
N VAL A 392 12.01 -6.63 -13.86
CA VAL A 392 12.05 -5.55 -12.86
C VAL A 392 11.97 -6.10 -11.43
N HIS A 393 11.06 -7.01 -11.15
CA HIS A 393 10.83 -7.56 -9.82
C HIS A 393 11.79 -8.72 -9.52
N ASN A 394 12.49 -8.60 -8.40
CA ASN A 394 13.37 -9.63 -7.87
C ASN A 394 12.69 -10.39 -6.70
N PRO A 395 13.28 -11.49 -6.18
CA PRO A 395 12.68 -12.22 -5.06
C PRO A 395 12.43 -11.40 -3.79
N PHE A 396 13.17 -10.31 -3.58
CA PHE A 396 12.98 -9.42 -2.43
C PHE A 396 11.75 -8.53 -2.63
N SER A 397 11.58 -7.90 -3.79
CA SER A 397 10.38 -7.12 -4.10
C SER A 397 9.13 -8.00 -4.14
N ILE A 398 9.23 -9.23 -4.62
CA ILE A 398 8.11 -10.20 -4.58
C ILE A 398 7.75 -10.54 -3.14
N LEU A 399 8.73 -10.74 -2.25
CA LEU A 399 8.46 -10.94 -0.81
C LEU A 399 7.70 -9.75 -0.21
N ASP A 400 8.02 -8.53 -0.59
CA ASP A 400 7.33 -7.33 -0.10
C ASP A 400 5.91 -7.22 -0.65
N ILE A 401 5.69 -7.55 -1.93
CA ILE A 401 4.34 -7.66 -2.52
C ILE A 401 3.50 -8.71 -1.79
N LEU A 402 4.06 -9.90 -1.54
CA LEU A 402 3.36 -10.96 -0.79
C LEU A 402 2.98 -10.50 0.62
N ARG A 403 3.83 -9.74 1.30
CA ARG A 403 3.55 -9.21 2.64
C ARG A 403 2.42 -8.18 2.62
N GLY A 404 2.46 -7.24 1.66
CA GLY A 404 1.40 -6.25 1.48
C GLY A 404 0.04 -6.93 1.24
N GLU A 405 0.01 -7.94 0.38
CA GLU A 405 -1.19 -8.70 0.08
C GLU A 405 -1.66 -9.58 1.25
N ALA A 406 -0.75 -10.13 2.05
CA ALA A 406 -1.07 -10.98 3.20
C ALA A 406 -2.04 -10.28 4.17
N ARG A 407 -1.78 -8.99 4.49
CA ARG A 407 -2.60 -8.21 5.42
C ARG A 407 -4.05 -8.10 4.94
N VAL A 408 -4.25 -7.79 3.66
CA VAL A 408 -5.58 -7.63 3.07
C VAL A 408 -6.28 -8.99 2.98
N LEU A 409 -5.57 -10.03 2.56
CA LEU A 409 -6.10 -11.39 2.44
C LEU A 409 -6.55 -11.95 3.80
N GLU A 410 -5.70 -11.86 4.82
CA GLU A 410 -6.03 -12.28 6.20
C GLU A 410 -7.16 -11.44 6.77
N GLY A 411 -7.15 -10.13 6.53
CA GLY A 411 -8.21 -9.23 6.96
C GLY A 411 -9.58 -9.63 6.40
N LEU A 412 -9.68 -9.87 5.08
CA LEU A 412 -10.91 -10.33 4.45
C LEU A 412 -11.36 -11.71 4.99
N HIS A 413 -10.41 -12.63 5.17
CA HIS A 413 -10.71 -13.95 5.74
C HIS A 413 -11.24 -13.85 7.18
N ASN A 414 -10.65 -12.97 7.99
CA ASN A 414 -11.10 -12.71 9.36
C ASN A 414 -12.49 -12.07 9.38
N LEU A 415 -12.81 -11.19 8.44
CA LEU A 415 -14.16 -10.65 8.27
C LEU A 415 -15.21 -11.67 7.78
N GLY A 416 -14.79 -12.91 7.51
CA GLY A 416 -15.67 -14.01 7.10
C GLY A 416 -15.85 -14.14 5.59
N ILE A 417 -15.09 -13.37 4.80
CA ILE A 417 -15.12 -13.41 3.34
C ILE A 417 -14.13 -14.47 2.88
N LYS A 418 -14.64 -15.52 2.23
CA LYS A 418 -13.86 -16.69 1.80
C LYS A 418 -14.10 -17.02 0.33
N GLY A 419 -13.15 -17.74 -0.28
CA GLY A 419 -13.28 -18.27 -1.63
C GLY A 419 -13.35 -17.20 -2.70
N GLU A 420 -14.23 -17.36 -3.69
CA GLU A 420 -14.32 -16.46 -4.85
C GLU A 420 -14.67 -15.01 -4.51
N HIS A 421 -15.41 -14.78 -3.42
CA HIS A 421 -15.78 -13.42 -2.99
C HIS A 421 -14.54 -12.59 -2.61
N GLN A 422 -13.49 -13.23 -2.10
CA GLN A 422 -12.24 -12.57 -1.74
C GLN A 422 -11.53 -12.01 -2.98
N GLY A 423 -11.36 -12.83 -4.03
CA GLY A 423 -10.75 -12.39 -5.29
C GLY A 423 -11.55 -11.28 -5.98
N LYS A 424 -12.88 -11.35 -5.94
CA LYS A 424 -13.76 -10.31 -6.53
C LYS A 424 -13.67 -8.96 -5.80
N LEU A 425 -13.44 -8.96 -4.48
CA LEU A 425 -13.27 -7.74 -3.69
C LEU A 425 -11.90 -7.10 -3.88
N LEU A 426 -10.82 -7.91 -3.92
CA LEU A 426 -9.47 -7.41 -4.16
C LEU A 426 -9.34 -6.71 -5.51
N ARG A 427 -10.06 -7.20 -6.53
CA ARG A 427 -10.07 -6.65 -7.89
C ARG A 427 -10.98 -5.43 -8.04
N LEU A 428 -11.66 -4.99 -6.98
CA LEU A 428 -12.43 -3.76 -7.07
C LEU A 428 -11.47 -2.61 -7.40
N PRO A 429 -11.78 -1.78 -8.41
CA PRO A 429 -11.06 -0.55 -8.60
C PRO A 429 -11.41 0.35 -7.43
N VAL A 430 -10.62 0.25 -6.36
CA VAL A 430 -10.58 1.29 -5.32
C VAL A 430 -9.88 2.42 -6.04
N ASN A 431 -10.68 3.28 -6.67
CA ASN A 431 -10.15 4.46 -7.31
C ASN A 431 -9.41 5.19 -6.18
N ALA A 432 -8.12 5.48 -6.37
CA ALA A 432 -7.62 6.69 -5.76
C ALA A 432 -8.62 7.74 -6.19
N VAL A 433 -9.32 8.35 -5.23
CA VAL A 433 -10.07 9.54 -5.58
C VAL A 433 -8.99 10.44 -6.16
N ASP A 434 -9.04 10.65 -7.49
CA ASP A 434 -8.06 11.49 -8.17
C ASP A 434 -7.98 12.74 -7.32
N ASP A 435 -6.78 13.07 -6.81
CA ASP A 435 -6.58 14.20 -5.91
C ASP A 435 -6.96 15.53 -6.60
N SER A 436 -7.39 15.50 -7.87
CA SER A 436 -8.05 16.58 -8.59
C SER A 436 -9.54 16.73 -8.22
N TYR A 437 -9.79 17.11 -6.97
CA TYR A 437 -11.05 17.74 -6.62
C TYR A 437 -11.11 19.15 -7.21
N ALA A 438 -12.28 19.57 -7.65
CA ALA A 438 -12.53 20.93 -8.12
C ALA A 438 -13.56 21.60 -7.22
N LEU A 439 -13.42 22.90 -6.97
CA LEU A 439 -14.39 23.67 -6.18
C LEU A 439 -15.53 24.12 -7.08
N ASP A 440 -16.77 24.12 -6.57
CA ASP A 440 -17.89 24.77 -7.25
C ASP A 440 -17.66 26.30 -7.26
N ILE A 441 -17.49 26.87 -8.45
CA ILE A 441 -17.16 28.30 -8.65
C ILE A 441 -18.40 29.17 -8.87
N ARG A 442 -19.61 28.67 -8.63
CA ARG A 442 -20.87 29.43 -8.78
C ARG A 442 -21.20 30.27 -7.54
N ASP A 443 -20.17 30.69 -6.81
CA ASP A 443 -20.32 31.50 -5.60
C ASP A 443 -20.37 33.00 -5.96
N PRO A 444 -21.32 33.77 -5.39
CA PRO A 444 -21.42 35.20 -5.64
C PRO A 444 -20.25 36.04 -5.08
N ALA A 445 -19.36 35.47 -4.25
CA ALA A 445 -18.17 36.16 -3.75
C ALA A 445 -17.07 36.34 -4.80
N ILE A 446 -17.16 35.65 -5.95
CA ILE A 446 -16.15 35.74 -7.00
C ILE A 446 -16.40 36.99 -7.87
N MET A 447 -15.45 37.91 -7.85
CA MET A 447 -15.42 39.08 -8.73
C MET A 447 -14.79 38.70 -10.08
N TRP A 448 -15.62 38.38 -11.07
CA TRP A 448 -15.16 38.06 -12.43
C TRP A 448 -14.68 39.32 -13.17
N ILE A 449 -13.43 39.31 -13.65
CA ILE A 449 -12.81 40.43 -14.37
C ILE A 449 -13.14 40.43 -15.86
N ASN A 450 -13.35 39.25 -16.43
CA ASN A 450 -13.70 39.07 -17.83
C ASN A 450 -14.75 37.97 -18.02
N ASP A 451 -15.48 38.06 -19.12
CA ASP A 451 -16.38 37.03 -19.63
C ASP A 451 -16.09 36.78 -21.11
N ILE A 452 -15.59 35.58 -21.42
CA ILE A 452 -15.16 35.23 -22.78
C ILE A 452 -16.36 35.20 -23.73
N GLU A 453 -17.58 34.94 -23.23
CA GLU A 453 -18.77 34.81 -24.08
C GLU A 453 -19.36 36.15 -24.50
N ASN A 454 -19.29 37.14 -23.60
CA ASN A 454 -20.04 38.39 -23.70
C ASN A 454 -19.15 39.63 -23.91
N ASP A 455 -17.88 39.63 -23.53
CA ASP A 455 -17.08 40.85 -23.60
C ASP A 455 -16.69 41.23 -25.05
N PRO A 456 -16.67 42.54 -25.38
CA PRO A 456 -16.30 43.04 -26.71
C PRO A 456 -14.97 42.52 -27.29
N PRO A 457 -13.87 42.35 -26.50
CA PRO A 457 -12.58 41.89 -27.02
C PRO A 457 -12.57 40.49 -27.63
N TYR A 458 -13.55 39.63 -27.28
CA TYR A 458 -13.62 38.22 -27.71
C TYR A 458 -14.63 37.98 -28.85
N HIS A 459 -15.37 39.01 -29.29
CA HIS A 459 -16.38 38.86 -30.36
C HIS A 459 -15.86 38.26 -31.67
N SER A 460 -14.57 38.45 -31.98
CA SER A 460 -13.93 37.86 -33.17
C SER A 460 -13.74 36.34 -33.10
N TRP A 461 -13.89 35.72 -31.93
CA TRP A 461 -13.66 34.29 -31.74
C TRP A 461 -14.88 33.44 -32.13
N PRO A 462 -14.68 32.22 -32.64
CA PRO A 462 -15.77 31.30 -32.97
C PRO A 462 -16.47 30.78 -31.71
N THR A 463 -17.80 30.60 -31.77
CA THR A 463 -18.63 30.08 -30.66
C THR A 463 -18.83 28.57 -30.67
N GLY A 464 -18.48 27.91 -31.78
CA GLY A 464 -18.72 26.48 -31.99
C GLY A 464 -17.80 25.60 -31.16
N VAL A 465 -18.38 24.75 -30.32
CA VAL A 465 -17.64 23.78 -29.50
C VAL A 465 -16.90 22.74 -30.37
N GLN A 466 -17.39 22.48 -31.59
CA GLN A 466 -16.75 21.61 -32.57
C GLN A 466 -15.36 22.10 -33.03
N GLU A 467 -15.04 23.39 -32.84
CA GLU A 467 -13.70 23.90 -33.10
C GLU A 467 -12.63 23.28 -32.19
N LEU A 468 -13.02 22.63 -31.07
CA LEU A 468 -12.10 21.82 -30.25
C LEU A 468 -11.61 20.55 -30.95
N LEU A 469 -12.33 20.02 -31.96
CA LEU A 469 -11.95 18.79 -32.68
C LEU A 469 -11.09 19.04 -33.92
N ARG A 470 -10.99 20.30 -34.37
CA ARG A 470 -10.21 20.66 -35.56
C ARG A 470 -8.72 20.32 -35.39
N ALA A 471 -8.04 19.85 -36.43
CA ALA A 471 -6.61 19.58 -36.36
C ALA A 471 -5.80 20.88 -36.16
N THR A 472 -4.91 20.90 -35.16
CA THR A 472 -4.02 22.02 -34.84
C THR A 472 -2.65 21.48 -34.44
N PHE A 473 -1.61 22.32 -34.49
CA PHE A 473 -0.27 21.92 -34.04
C PHE A 473 -0.27 21.70 -32.52
N PRO A 474 0.39 20.63 -32.01
CA PRO A 474 0.54 20.40 -30.58
C PRO A 474 1.16 21.62 -29.89
N GLY A 475 0.62 22.01 -28.72
CA GLY A 475 1.10 23.17 -27.95
C GLY A 475 0.38 24.49 -28.24
N VAL A 476 -0.52 24.56 -29.22
CA VAL A 476 -1.29 25.78 -29.53
C VAL A 476 -2.61 25.80 -28.79
N ILE A 477 -2.81 26.82 -27.95
CA ILE A 477 -4.08 27.06 -27.24
C ILE A 477 -5.12 27.63 -28.21
N ARG A 478 -6.33 27.06 -28.20
CA ARG A 478 -7.42 27.45 -29.12
C ARG A 478 -8.24 28.60 -28.57
N GLN A 479 -8.46 29.61 -29.40
CA GLN A 479 -9.32 30.74 -29.08
C GLN A 479 -10.76 30.41 -29.46
N ILE A 480 -11.58 30.09 -28.46
CA ILE A 480 -13.01 29.78 -28.63
C ILE A 480 -13.79 30.68 -27.69
N ARG A 481 -14.89 31.25 -28.17
CA ARG A 481 -15.75 32.19 -27.45
C ARG A 481 -16.69 31.45 -26.48
N ARG A 482 -16.10 30.72 -25.53
CA ARG A 482 -16.78 29.89 -24.52
C ARG A 482 -15.95 29.81 -23.24
N ASN A 483 -16.61 29.76 -22.09
CA ASN A 483 -15.96 29.73 -20.76
C ASN A 483 -15.47 28.32 -20.38
N PHE A 484 -14.51 27.76 -21.14
CA PHE A 484 -13.92 26.44 -20.87
C PHE A 484 -12.98 26.40 -19.67
N PHE A 485 -12.20 27.47 -19.48
CA PHE A 485 -11.15 27.53 -18.47
C PHE A 485 -11.42 28.72 -17.54
N ASN A 486 -11.49 28.44 -16.24
CA ASN A 486 -11.77 29.42 -15.21
C ASN A 486 -10.64 29.40 -14.18
N LEU A 487 -10.07 30.57 -13.88
CA LEU A 487 -9.04 30.81 -12.87
C LEU A 487 -9.63 31.71 -11.80
N VAL A 488 -9.66 31.24 -10.56
CA VAL A 488 -10.08 32.02 -9.39
C VAL A 488 -8.87 32.17 -8.47
N LEU A 489 -8.49 33.41 -8.17
CA LEU A 489 -7.37 33.71 -7.28
C LEU A 489 -7.88 34.27 -5.96
N PHE A 490 -7.41 33.70 -4.85
CA PHE A 490 -7.64 34.21 -3.50
C PHE A 490 -6.55 35.21 -3.16
N LEU A 491 -6.92 36.45 -2.89
CA LEU A 491 -6.00 37.57 -2.71
C LEU A 491 -6.17 38.19 -1.33
N ASP A 492 -5.11 38.20 -0.53
CA ASP A 492 -5.01 39.07 0.64
C ASP A 492 -4.41 40.41 0.17
N PRO A 493 -5.18 41.51 0.18
CA PRO A 493 -4.73 42.78 -0.37
C PRO A 493 -3.55 43.43 0.39
N VAL A 494 -3.21 42.94 1.58
CA VAL A 494 -2.11 43.46 2.40
C VAL A 494 -0.81 42.68 2.15
N ARG A 495 -0.89 41.41 1.72
CA ARG A 495 0.28 40.56 1.42
C ARG A 495 0.96 40.92 0.11
N GLU A 496 2.29 40.87 0.10
CA GLU A 496 3.11 41.15 -1.08
C GLU A 496 2.90 40.14 -2.23
N GLU A 497 2.71 38.87 -1.90
CA GLU A 497 2.46 37.79 -2.87
C GLU A 497 1.23 38.05 -3.77
N SER A 498 0.18 38.65 -3.21
CA SER A 498 -1.04 39.00 -3.96
C SER A 498 -0.76 39.98 -5.10
N VAL A 499 0.28 40.82 -4.97
CA VAL A 499 0.69 41.77 -6.01
C VAL A 499 1.21 41.04 -7.24
N GLU A 500 1.98 39.98 -7.05
CA GLU A 500 2.55 39.18 -8.15
C GLU A 500 1.45 38.41 -8.89
N LEU A 501 0.50 37.83 -8.15
CA LEU A 501 -0.66 37.14 -8.72
C LEU A 501 -1.55 38.07 -9.55
N VAL A 502 -1.76 39.31 -9.09
CA VAL A 502 -2.52 40.32 -9.84
C VAL A 502 -1.80 40.75 -11.12
N LYS A 503 -0.46 40.92 -11.08
CA LYS A 503 0.34 41.22 -12.28
C LYS A 503 0.29 40.09 -13.30
N LEU A 504 0.33 38.83 -12.85
CA LEU A 504 0.18 37.66 -13.72
C LEU A 504 -1.24 37.62 -14.36
N ALA A 505 -2.28 37.89 -13.58
CA ALA A 505 -3.65 37.99 -14.10
C ALA A 505 -3.79 39.11 -15.15
N GLU A 506 -3.16 40.27 -14.93
CA GLU A 506 -3.13 41.37 -15.91
C GLU A 506 -2.44 40.95 -17.21
N LEU A 507 -1.34 40.19 -17.12
CA LEU A 507 -0.63 39.65 -18.29
C LEU A 507 -1.56 38.75 -19.12
N PHE A 508 -2.24 37.80 -18.48
CA PHE A 508 -3.18 36.89 -19.16
C PHE A 508 -4.35 37.63 -19.82
N TYR A 509 -4.90 38.62 -19.14
CA TYR A 509 -5.97 39.47 -19.69
C TYR A 509 -5.49 40.27 -20.91
N LYS A 510 -4.32 40.92 -20.84
CA LYS A 510 -3.75 41.69 -21.96
C LYS A 510 -3.42 40.83 -23.17
N HIS A 511 -2.92 39.61 -22.95
CA HIS A 511 -2.57 38.67 -24.02
C HIS A 511 -3.77 37.91 -24.61
N LYS A 512 -4.99 38.14 -24.10
CA LYS A 512 -6.22 37.47 -24.56
C LYS A 512 -6.10 35.94 -24.55
N ILE A 513 -5.53 35.40 -23.48
CA ILE A 513 -5.57 33.95 -23.24
C ILE A 513 -7.04 33.56 -23.03
N PRO A 514 -7.53 32.42 -23.56
CA PRO A 514 -8.91 31.97 -23.37
C PRO A 514 -9.13 31.44 -21.94
N LEU A 515 -8.97 32.33 -20.96
CA LEU A 515 -9.05 32.06 -19.54
C LEU A 515 -9.96 33.12 -18.89
N ARG A 516 -10.99 32.66 -18.19
CA ARG A 516 -11.87 33.52 -17.39
C ARG A 516 -11.25 33.71 -16.01
N ILE A 517 -11.00 34.95 -15.62
CA ILE A 517 -10.25 35.32 -14.40
C ILE A 517 -11.21 35.93 -13.39
N GLY A 518 -11.19 35.41 -12.16
CA GLY A 518 -11.95 35.93 -11.03
C GLY A 518 -11.07 36.13 -9.80
N PHE A 519 -11.42 37.10 -8.97
CA PHE A 519 -10.76 37.36 -7.69
C PHE A 519 -11.70 37.14 -6.51
N VAL A 520 -11.16 36.60 -5.43
CA VAL A 520 -11.81 36.52 -4.12
C VAL A 520 -10.88 37.20 -3.12
N PHE A 521 -11.37 38.24 -2.45
CA PHE A 521 -10.56 38.99 -1.49
C PHE A 521 -10.70 38.42 -0.08
N VAL A 522 -9.57 38.08 0.52
CA VAL A 522 -9.49 37.62 1.91
C VAL A 522 -9.28 38.84 2.79
N VAL A 523 -10.33 39.21 3.53
CA VAL A 523 -10.35 40.41 4.40
C VAL A 523 -10.93 40.05 5.77
N ASN A 524 -10.62 40.85 6.78
CA ASN A 524 -11.14 40.63 8.13
C ASN A 524 -12.68 40.75 8.16
N THR A 525 -13.33 39.79 8.82
CA THR A 525 -14.80 39.60 8.81
C THR A 525 -15.52 40.12 10.05
N GLU A 526 -14.82 40.68 11.05
CA GLU A 526 -15.47 41.22 12.25
C GLU A 526 -16.29 42.49 11.91
N ASP A 527 -17.57 42.50 12.33
CA ASP A 527 -18.52 43.59 12.05
C ASP A 527 -18.13 44.95 12.67
N GLU A 528 -17.24 44.94 13.67
CA GLU A 528 -16.76 46.14 14.37
C GLU A 528 -15.56 46.82 13.67
N ILE A 529 -14.95 46.17 12.67
CA ILE A 529 -13.72 46.67 12.01
C ILE A 529 -14.08 47.49 10.77
N ASP A 530 -13.62 48.74 10.78
CA ASP A 530 -13.91 49.72 9.74
C ASP A 530 -12.84 49.76 8.63
N GLY A 531 -13.23 50.15 7.41
CA GLY A 531 -12.29 50.32 6.29
C GLY A 531 -11.28 51.45 6.48
N ALA A 532 -11.52 52.34 7.47
CA ALA A 532 -10.56 53.34 7.94
C ALA A 532 -9.56 52.80 8.98
N SER A 533 -9.79 51.60 9.53
CA SER A 533 -8.93 50.95 10.51
C SER A 533 -8.14 49.77 9.93
N ASP A 534 -8.72 49.06 8.96
CA ASP A 534 -8.12 47.92 8.28
C ASP A 534 -7.94 48.22 6.77
N ALA A 535 -6.68 48.14 6.31
CA ALA A 535 -6.33 48.45 4.93
C ALA A 535 -6.92 47.45 3.92
N GLY A 536 -7.11 46.19 4.31
CA GLY A 536 -7.69 45.18 3.44
C GLY A 536 -9.19 45.38 3.22
N VAL A 537 -9.93 45.68 4.29
CA VAL A 537 -11.36 46.02 4.21
C VAL A 537 -11.57 47.32 3.42
N GLY A 538 -10.74 48.34 3.66
CA GLY A 538 -10.80 49.60 2.92
C GLY A 538 -10.49 49.44 1.43
N PHE A 539 -9.56 48.56 1.08
CA PHE A 539 -9.20 48.24 -0.30
C PHE A 539 -10.34 47.52 -1.04
N TYR A 540 -10.95 46.52 -0.40
CA TYR A 540 -12.07 45.77 -0.95
C TYR A 540 -13.28 46.67 -1.25
N ARG A 541 -13.69 47.51 -0.29
CA ARG A 541 -14.80 48.45 -0.45
C ARG A 541 -14.54 49.48 -1.55
N LEU A 542 -13.31 49.97 -1.67
CA LEU A 542 -12.92 50.87 -2.77
C LEU A 542 -13.03 50.18 -4.14
N LEU A 543 -12.64 48.91 -4.25
CA LEU A 543 -12.75 48.17 -5.51
C LEU A 543 -14.20 47.91 -5.91
N ASN A 544 -15.06 47.51 -4.97
CA ASN A 544 -16.50 47.34 -5.23
C ASN A 544 -17.14 48.65 -5.69
N TYR A 545 -16.81 49.77 -5.04
CA TYR A 545 -17.26 51.10 -5.49
C TYR A 545 -16.85 51.39 -6.94
N ILE A 546 -15.60 51.12 -7.32
CA ILE A 546 -15.12 51.36 -8.69
C ILE A 546 -15.81 50.41 -9.69
N ALA A 547 -16.06 49.16 -9.29
CA ALA A 547 -16.73 48.18 -10.12
C ALA A 547 -18.19 48.56 -10.39
N ASP A 548 -18.92 49.02 -9.38
CA ASP A 548 -20.35 49.35 -9.47
C ASP A 548 -20.61 50.69 -10.18
N GLU A 549 -19.80 51.73 -9.90
CA GLU A 549 -20.01 53.08 -10.44
C GLU A 549 -19.34 53.30 -11.80
N TYR A 550 -18.29 52.54 -12.11
CA TYR A 550 -17.55 52.66 -13.37
C TYR A 550 -17.62 51.36 -14.17
N ASP A 551 -16.60 50.52 -14.07
CA ASP A 551 -16.44 49.27 -14.83
C ASP A 551 -15.32 48.42 -14.20
N LEU A 552 -15.45 47.10 -14.34
CA LEU A 552 -14.50 46.09 -13.85
C LEU A 552 -13.10 46.27 -14.48
N SER A 553 -13.03 46.72 -15.73
CA SER A 553 -11.75 47.03 -16.39
C SER A 553 -10.99 48.17 -15.69
N GLN A 554 -11.72 49.18 -15.20
CA GLN A 554 -11.14 50.29 -14.43
C GLN A 554 -10.78 49.86 -13.00
N ALA A 555 -11.51 48.91 -12.43
CA ALA A 555 -11.17 48.32 -11.13
C ALA A 555 -9.82 47.59 -11.19
N LEU A 556 -9.58 46.74 -12.21
CA LEU A 556 -8.31 46.04 -12.41
C LEU A 556 -7.13 47.03 -12.58
N ILE A 557 -7.30 48.04 -13.44
CA ILE A 557 -6.26 49.06 -13.67
C ILE A 557 -5.98 49.87 -12.39
N SER A 558 -7.03 50.16 -11.62
CA SER A 558 -6.90 50.89 -10.35
C SER A 558 -6.18 50.06 -9.30
N MET A 559 -6.45 48.76 -9.25
CA MET A 559 -5.75 47.81 -8.39
C MET A 559 -4.26 47.75 -8.70
N VAL A 560 -3.87 47.57 -9.96
CA VAL A 560 -2.46 47.56 -10.37
C VAL A 560 -1.79 48.91 -10.09
N SER A 561 -2.51 50.02 -10.29
CA SER A 561 -1.99 51.37 -9.97
C SER A 561 -1.83 51.63 -8.47
N LEU A 562 -2.62 50.98 -7.61
CA LEU A 562 -2.48 51.06 -6.16
C LEU A 562 -1.24 50.27 -5.73
N TYR A 563 -1.07 49.05 -6.21
CA TYR A 563 0.09 48.22 -5.86
C TYR A 563 1.43 48.75 -6.40
N ASN A 564 1.45 49.37 -7.59
CA ASN A 564 2.66 50.01 -8.12
C ASN A 564 3.13 51.25 -7.33
N LYS A 565 2.32 51.76 -6.39
CA LYS A 565 2.68 52.89 -5.52
C LYS A 565 3.26 52.46 -4.17
N VAL A 566 3.20 51.17 -3.86
CA VAL A 566 3.78 50.60 -2.65
C VAL A 566 5.23 50.24 -2.94
N ASP A 567 6.17 50.70 -2.11
CA ASP A 567 7.59 50.38 -2.27
C ASP A 567 7.85 48.89 -1.93
N VAL A 568 8.87 48.28 -2.55
CA VAL A 568 9.21 46.85 -2.36
C VAL A 568 9.52 46.58 -0.89
N GLY A 569 8.76 45.68 -0.25
CA GLY A 569 8.85 45.36 1.18
C GLY A 569 7.97 46.19 2.12
N GLU A 570 7.17 47.15 1.63
CA GLU A 570 6.14 47.84 2.42
C GLU A 570 4.74 47.22 2.19
N THR A 571 3.89 47.21 3.21
CA THR A 571 2.51 46.70 3.12
C THR A 571 1.52 47.81 2.77
N LEU A 572 0.38 47.46 2.16
CA LEU A 572 -0.69 48.41 1.85
C LEU A 572 -1.20 49.09 3.14
N SER A 573 -1.25 50.44 3.16
CA SER A 573 -1.74 51.23 4.29
C SER A 573 -3.04 51.97 3.98
N VAL A 574 -3.85 52.25 5.01
CA VAL A 574 -5.10 53.02 4.89
C VAL A 574 -4.85 54.43 4.36
N ASP A 575 -3.71 55.04 4.72
CA ASP A 575 -3.31 56.37 4.24
C ASP A 575 -3.07 56.36 2.73
N THR A 576 -2.44 55.32 2.19
CA THR A 576 -2.22 55.13 0.75
C THR A 576 -3.54 55.04 -0.02
N ILE A 577 -4.53 54.31 0.53
CA ILE A 577 -5.86 54.15 -0.06
C ILE A 577 -6.62 55.48 -0.05
N SER A 578 -6.59 56.18 1.09
CA SER A 578 -7.24 57.49 1.27
C SER A 578 -6.65 58.55 0.34
N ASP A 579 -5.33 58.58 0.17
CA ASP A 579 -4.64 59.48 -0.75
C ASP A 579 -4.95 59.16 -2.22
N TYR A 580 -5.07 57.88 -2.56
CA TYR A 580 -5.47 57.47 -3.90
C TYR A 580 -6.90 57.91 -4.22
N MET A 581 -7.83 57.72 -3.29
CA MET A 581 -9.24 58.10 -3.43
C MET A 581 -9.37 59.63 -3.60
N LYS A 582 -8.70 60.43 -2.75
CA LYS A 582 -8.70 61.91 -2.85
C LYS A 582 -8.14 62.42 -4.17
N ARG A 583 -7.14 61.75 -4.74
CA ARG A 583 -6.50 62.17 -6.01
C ARG A 583 -7.32 61.79 -7.25
N LYS A 584 -7.90 60.58 -7.28
CA LYS A 584 -8.57 60.04 -8.47
C LYS A 584 -10.08 60.32 -8.47
N PHE A 585 -10.71 60.40 -7.30
CA PHE A 585 -12.14 60.61 -7.11
C PHE A 585 -12.43 61.79 -6.16
N PRO A 586 -12.05 63.04 -6.50
CA PRO A 586 -12.15 64.20 -5.61
C PRO A 586 -13.59 64.68 -5.31
N LYS A 587 -14.61 64.05 -5.90
CA LYS A 587 -16.03 64.40 -5.71
C LYS A 587 -16.80 63.44 -4.79
N THR A 588 -16.15 62.37 -4.33
CA THR A 588 -16.78 61.29 -3.58
C THR A 588 -16.44 61.42 -2.10
N ASP A 589 -17.42 61.17 -1.23
CA ASP A 589 -17.24 61.25 0.23
C ASP A 589 -16.57 59.97 0.74
N ALA A 590 -15.34 60.08 1.24
CA ALA A 590 -14.54 58.93 1.68
C ALA A 590 -15.14 58.24 2.91
N GLU A 591 -15.86 58.98 3.77
CA GLU A 591 -16.56 58.42 4.93
C GLU A 591 -17.75 57.54 4.51
N ARG A 592 -18.39 57.81 3.38
CA ARG A 592 -19.53 56.99 2.89
C ARG A 592 -19.09 55.61 2.39
N ILE A 593 -17.88 55.48 1.85
CA ILE A 593 -17.35 54.21 1.31
C ILE A 593 -16.65 53.40 2.40
N LEU A 594 -15.90 54.08 3.26
CA LEU A 594 -15.03 53.40 4.24
C LEU A 594 -15.71 53.07 5.56
N SER A 595 -16.85 53.69 5.91
CA SER A 595 -17.55 53.53 7.21
C SER A 595 -18.29 52.19 7.39
N ILE A 596 -18.67 51.92 8.64
CA ILE A 596 -19.36 50.71 9.11
C ILE A 596 -20.72 50.47 8.41
N GLU A 597 -21.40 51.53 7.95
CA GLU A 597 -22.71 51.45 7.24
C GLU A 597 -22.58 51.45 5.70
N SER A 598 -21.40 51.14 5.16
CA SER A 598 -21.13 51.15 3.71
C SER A 598 -21.96 50.10 2.95
N GLU A 599 -22.63 50.53 1.86
CA GLU A 599 -23.42 49.67 0.96
C GLU A 599 -22.53 48.68 0.16
N TYR A 600 -21.19 48.82 0.23
CA TYR A 600 -20.20 48.06 -0.54
C TYR A 600 -19.56 46.89 0.25
N ASP A 601 -20.14 46.51 1.39
CA ASP A 601 -19.59 45.48 2.31
C ASP A 601 -20.09 44.05 2.04
N GLU A 602 -20.69 43.79 0.87
CA GLU A 602 -21.18 42.45 0.56
C GLU A 602 -20.04 41.42 0.42
N LYS A 603 -20.19 40.30 1.14
CA LYS A 603 -19.52 38.99 0.92
C LYS A 603 -18.00 38.97 1.17
N LYS A 604 -17.64 38.86 2.44
CA LYS A 604 -16.28 38.56 2.91
C LYS A 604 -16.13 37.04 3.09
N VAL A 605 -14.98 36.47 2.74
CA VAL A 605 -14.67 35.06 2.96
C VAL A 605 -13.41 34.95 3.82
N PRO A 606 -13.48 34.39 5.04
CA PRO A 606 -12.30 34.12 5.85
C PRO A 606 -11.66 32.81 5.35
N LEU A 607 -10.41 32.87 4.89
CA LEU A 607 -9.63 31.70 4.50
C LEU A 607 -8.18 31.81 5.00
N SER A 608 -7.62 30.66 5.36
CA SER A 608 -6.21 30.50 5.71
C SER A 608 -5.40 30.37 4.42
N PRO A 609 -4.33 31.18 4.23
CA PRO A 609 -3.48 31.06 3.06
C PRO A 609 -2.56 29.85 3.16
N GLU A 610 -2.63 28.94 2.18
CA GLU A 610 -1.52 28.04 1.86
C GLU A 610 -0.77 28.63 0.65
N GLU A 611 0.55 28.73 0.79
CA GLU A 611 1.44 29.44 -0.14
C GLU A 611 1.78 28.57 -1.36
N MET A 612 1.73 29.15 -2.56
CA MET A 612 2.28 28.56 -3.79
C MET A 612 3.17 29.61 -4.50
N ASP A 613 4.28 29.15 -5.09
CA ASP A 613 5.25 29.98 -5.80
C ASP A 613 4.66 30.55 -7.13
N PRO A 614 4.65 31.88 -7.33
CA PRO A 614 4.13 32.52 -8.55
C PRO A 614 4.86 32.16 -9.85
N GLU A 615 6.14 31.81 -9.82
CA GLU A 615 6.91 31.45 -11.04
C GLU A 615 6.53 30.05 -11.57
N GLU A 616 6.15 29.12 -10.69
CA GLU A 616 5.65 27.79 -11.10
C GLU A 616 4.20 27.86 -11.62
N LEU A 617 3.42 28.83 -11.16
CA LEU A 617 1.99 28.97 -11.45
C LEU A 617 1.70 29.17 -12.96
N GLU A 618 2.50 29.98 -13.66
CA GLU A 618 2.30 30.21 -15.11
C GLU A 618 2.41 28.89 -15.90
N THR A 619 3.46 28.11 -15.60
CA THR A 619 3.73 26.84 -16.29
C THR A 619 2.64 25.81 -15.99
N ILE A 620 2.21 25.73 -14.73
CA ILE A 620 1.15 24.81 -14.28
C ILE A 620 -0.18 25.16 -14.96
N ILE A 621 -0.56 26.43 -15.03
CA ILE A 621 -1.82 26.85 -15.67
C ILE A 621 -1.83 26.47 -17.15
N LEU A 622 -0.75 26.76 -17.89
CA LEU A 622 -0.66 26.44 -19.30
C LEU A 622 -0.68 24.93 -19.54
N GLN A 623 0.04 24.15 -18.73
CA GLN A 623 0.01 22.68 -18.80
C GLN A 623 -1.39 22.15 -18.50
N ARG A 624 -2.06 22.68 -17.46
CA ARG A 624 -3.42 22.26 -17.08
C ARG A 624 -4.44 22.54 -18.17
N ILE A 625 -4.33 23.67 -18.87
CA ILE A 625 -5.17 23.99 -20.05
C ILE A 625 -4.98 22.93 -21.13
N MET A 626 -3.73 22.54 -21.42
CA MET A 626 -3.42 21.53 -22.43
C MET A 626 -3.96 20.14 -22.06
N ASP A 627 -3.78 19.73 -20.80
CA ASP A 627 -4.24 18.43 -20.30
C ASP A 627 -5.77 18.32 -20.30
N THR A 628 -6.46 19.38 -19.86
CA THR A 628 -7.93 19.42 -19.81
C THR A 628 -8.58 19.59 -21.18
N THR A 629 -7.88 20.18 -22.16
CA THR A 629 -8.37 20.26 -23.55
C THR A 629 -8.69 18.87 -24.12
N ASN A 630 -7.87 17.86 -23.83
CA ASN A 630 -8.11 16.48 -24.27
C ASN A 630 -9.41 15.91 -23.68
N ALA A 631 -9.75 16.26 -22.44
CA ALA A 631 -10.98 15.83 -21.78
C ALA A 631 -12.21 16.46 -22.45
N PHE A 632 -12.18 17.77 -22.75
CA PHE A 632 -13.24 18.42 -23.50
C PHE A 632 -13.40 17.87 -24.92
N GLN A 633 -12.28 17.62 -25.64
CA GLN A 633 -12.33 16.98 -26.95
C GLN A 633 -13.04 15.63 -26.91
N ARG A 634 -12.74 14.81 -25.89
CA ARG A 634 -13.42 13.53 -25.68
C ARG A 634 -14.91 13.72 -25.38
N ALA A 635 -15.28 14.68 -24.52
CA ALA A 635 -16.68 14.96 -24.18
C ALA A 635 -17.49 15.40 -25.41
N VAL A 636 -16.92 16.27 -26.26
CA VAL A 636 -17.54 16.74 -27.50
C VAL A 636 -17.66 15.59 -28.51
N PHE A 637 -16.62 14.77 -28.65
CA PHE A 637 -16.64 13.59 -29.53
C PHE A 637 -17.69 12.57 -29.10
N MET A 638 -17.88 12.37 -27.79
CA MET A 638 -18.90 11.47 -27.23
C MET A 638 -20.31 12.09 -27.22
N GLY A 639 -20.47 13.35 -27.63
CA GLY A 639 -21.76 14.05 -27.64
C GLY A 639 -22.28 14.45 -26.26
N GLN A 640 -21.43 14.46 -25.23
CA GLN A 640 -21.78 14.90 -23.87
C GLN A 640 -21.88 16.42 -23.76
N LEU A 641 -21.07 17.14 -24.55
CA LEU A 641 -21.09 18.60 -24.65
C LEU A 641 -21.55 18.99 -26.05
N THR A 642 -22.59 19.84 -26.13
CA THR A 642 -23.22 20.26 -27.39
C THR A 642 -23.19 21.78 -27.54
N GLU A 643 -23.62 22.33 -28.67
CA GLU A 643 -23.59 23.79 -28.89
C GLU A 643 -24.54 24.57 -27.96
N GLY A 644 -25.60 23.91 -27.46
CA GLY A 644 -26.60 24.50 -26.57
C GLY A 644 -26.37 24.27 -25.08
N SER A 645 -25.33 23.53 -24.69
CA SER A 645 -24.98 23.31 -23.28
C SER A 645 -24.10 24.44 -22.76
N ASP A 646 -24.37 24.89 -21.53
CA ASP A 646 -23.46 25.75 -20.79
C ASP A 646 -22.25 24.91 -20.33
N VAL A 647 -21.04 25.38 -20.65
CA VAL A 647 -19.79 24.68 -20.36
C VAL A 647 -19.47 24.71 -18.86
N VAL A 648 -19.82 25.81 -18.18
CA VAL A 648 -19.58 25.97 -16.75
C VAL A 648 -20.50 25.03 -15.97
N ASP A 649 -21.78 24.97 -16.33
CA ASP A 649 -22.70 24.02 -15.68
C ASP A 649 -22.27 22.56 -15.91
N TYR A 650 -21.87 22.21 -17.13
CA TYR A 650 -21.32 20.88 -17.42
C TYR A 650 -20.10 20.55 -16.54
N LEU A 651 -19.20 21.52 -16.34
CA LEU A 651 -18.05 21.35 -15.45
C LEU A 651 -18.49 21.17 -14.00
N MET A 652 -19.43 21.98 -13.51
CA MET A 652 -19.90 21.92 -12.12
C MET A 652 -20.71 20.66 -11.80
N GLU A 653 -21.30 20.01 -12.82
CA GLU A 653 -22.01 18.73 -12.68
C GLU A 653 -21.07 17.51 -12.63
N GLN A 654 -19.76 17.68 -12.86
CA GLN A 654 -18.81 16.56 -12.81
C GLN A 654 -18.71 15.97 -11.40
N ALA A 655 -18.47 14.66 -11.33
CA ALA A 655 -18.45 13.92 -10.07
C ALA A 655 -17.35 14.39 -9.08
N ASN A 656 -16.26 14.97 -9.59
CA ASN A 656 -15.13 15.47 -8.81
C ASN A 656 -15.28 16.92 -8.32
N VAL A 657 -16.37 17.62 -8.68
CA VAL A 657 -16.65 18.98 -8.17
C VAL A 657 -17.28 18.89 -6.79
N VAL A 658 -16.77 19.69 -5.86
CA VAL A 658 -17.22 19.75 -4.47
C VAL A 658 -17.62 21.18 -4.10
N PRO A 659 -18.69 21.35 -3.29
CA PRO A 659 -19.17 22.69 -2.93
C PRO A 659 -18.22 23.42 -1.96
N ARG A 660 -17.42 22.68 -1.20
CA ARG A 660 -16.45 23.19 -0.23
C ARG A 660 -15.21 22.31 -0.24
N MET A 661 -14.04 22.92 -0.04
CA MET A 661 -12.81 22.20 0.22
C MET A 661 -12.50 22.26 1.72
N ASN A 662 -12.22 21.10 2.30
CA ASN A 662 -11.77 20.99 3.68
C ASN A 662 -10.45 20.21 3.68
N PRO A 663 -9.31 20.83 4.06
CA PRO A 663 -8.00 20.21 3.96
C PRO A 663 -7.89 18.94 4.81
N LEU A 664 -8.58 18.85 5.96
CA LEU A 664 -8.62 17.62 6.75
C LEU A 664 -9.22 16.44 5.98
N ILE A 665 -10.29 16.69 5.23
CA ILE A 665 -10.99 15.66 4.45
C ILE A 665 -10.21 15.32 3.17
N LEU A 666 -9.59 16.31 2.54
CA LEU A 666 -8.87 16.16 1.28
C LEU A 666 -7.41 15.72 1.47
N SER A 667 -6.91 15.71 2.70
CA SER A 667 -5.53 15.32 3.02
C SER A 667 -5.13 13.96 2.41
N THR A 668 -3.88 13.93 1.95
CA THR A 668 -3.21 12.74 1.42
C THR A 668 -2.76 11.78 2.53
N ASP A 669 -2.51 12.29 3.74
CA ASP A 669 -2.22 11.45 4.91
C ASP A 669 -3.51 10.92 5.54
N ARG A 670 -3.85 9.67 5.20
CA ARG A 670 -5.10 9.03 5.60
C ARG A 670 -4.84 7.89 6.59
N LYS A 671 -5.35 8.04 7.81
CA LYS A 671 -5.29 7.01 8.86
C LYS A 671 -6.59 6.22 8.90
N TYR A 672 -6.49 4.90 9.08
CA TYR A 672 -7.65 4.00 9.11
C TYR A 672 -7.61 3.08 10.34
N LEU A 673 -8.79 2.82 10.90
CA LEU A 673 -9.02 1.82 11.93
C LEU A 673 -8.90 0.39 11.37
N ASP A 674 -8.33 -0.51 12.17
CA ASP A 674 -8.27 -1.94 11.85
C ASP A 674 -9.41 -2.70 12.54
N PHE A 675 -10.36 -3.22 11.76
CA PHE A 675 -11.51 -3.98 12.23
C PHE A 675 -11.35 -5.51 12.11
N THR A 676 -10.15 -5.99 11.77
CA THR A 676 -9.95 -7.40 11.41
C THR A 676 -9.78 -8.34 12.60
N ALA A 677 -9.64 -7.80 13.81
CA ALA A 677 -9.50 -8.60 15.03
C ALA A 677 -10.79 -9.31 15.44
N LYS A 678 -10.63 -10.43 16.15
CA LYS A 678 -11.71 -11.22 16.75
C LYS A 678 -11.40 -11.41 18.24
N PRO A 679 -11.76 -10.45 19.08
CA PRO A 679 -11.45 -10.52 20.50
C PRO A 679 -12.18 -11.72 21.11
N VAL A 680 -11.52 -12.39 22.06
CA VAL A 680 -12.04 -13.61 22.74
C VAL A 680 -13.24 -13.26 23.61
N VAL A 681 -13.21 -12.08 24.24
CA VAL A 681 -14.29 -11.51 25.04
C VAL A 681 -14.60 -10.13 24.47
N ASP A 682 -15.89 -9.78 24.39
CA ASP A 682 -16.36 -8.58 23.70
C ASP A 682 -17.06 -7.59 24.63
N GLU A 683 -16.66 -7.58 25.91
CA GLU A 683 -17.20 -6.71 26.95
C GLU A 683 -16.38 -5.43 27.07
N TRP A 684 -17.10 -4.31 27.22
CA TRP A 684 -16.52 -2.98 27.47
C TRP A 684 -16.99 -2.37 28.79
N GLU A 685 -17.90 -3.05 29.49
CA GLU A 685 -18.39 -2.63 30.80
C GLU A 685 -17.30 -2.79 31.87
N ASP A 686 -16.36 -3.72 31.73
CA ASP A 686 -15.19 -3.84 32.60
C ASP A 686 -13.98 -3.07 32.03
N THR A 687 -13.75 -1.86 32.55
CA THR A 687 -12.62 -1.01 32.15
C THR A 687 -11.27 -1.66 32.42
N THR A 688 -11.16 -2.49 33.47
CA THR A 688 -9.89 -3.14 33.81
C THR A 688 -9.54 -4.19 32.77
N MET A 689 -10.50 -5.02 32.37
CA MET A 689 -10.34 -5.97 31.28
C MET A 689 -10.04 -5.26 29.96
N PHE A 690 -10.81 -4.21 29.64
CA PHE A 690 -10.65 -3.44 28.41
C PHE A 690 -9.25 -2.80 28.27
N SER A 691 -8.64 -2.41 29.40
CA SER A 691 -7.30 -1.81 29.41
C SER A 691 -6.19 -2.75 28.92
N TYR A 692 -6.38 -4.07 29.06
CA TYR A 692 -5.42 -5.09 28.63
C TYR A 692 -5.55 -5.47 27.15
N TYR A 693 -6.62 -5.07 26.47
CA TYR A 693 -6.74 -5.31 25.04
C TYR A 693 -5.71 -4.50 24.25
N ASP A 694 -5.20 -5.10 23.18
CA ASP A 694 -4.40 -4.37 22.21
C ASP A 694 -5.29 -3.41 21.39
N SER A 695 -4.68 -2.54 20.59
CA SER A 695 -5.42 -1.54 19.82
C SER A 695 -6.43 -2.15 18.84
N ARG A 696 -6.14 -3.32 18.26
CA ARG A 696 -7.03 -3.97 17.26
C ARG A 696 -8.23 -4.61 17.94
N ASP A 697 -8.02 -5.27 19.08
CA ASP A 697 -9.07 -5.85 19.91
C ASP A 697 -9.98 -4.74 20.46
N LYS A 698 -9.42 -3.62 20.95
CA LYS A 698 -10.21 -2.45 21.38
C LYS A 698 -11.13 -1.96 20.26
N THR A 699 -10.61 -1.78 19.04
CA THR A 699 -11.42 -1.38 17.88
C THR A 699 -12.53 -2.38 17.56
N ALA A 700 -12.22 -3.69 17.60
CA ALA A 700 -13.21 -4.73 17.31
C ALA A 700 -14.33 -4.79 18.36
N VAL A 701 -14.00 -4.62 19.66
CA VAL A 701 -14.99 -4.56 20.75
C VAL A 701 -15.91 -3.34 20.56
N VAL A 702 -15.33 -2.15 20.36
CA VAL A 702 -16.10 -0.91 20.17
C VAL A 702 -17.01 -1.03 18.94
N ALA A 703 -16.49 -1.50 17.81
CA ALA A 703 -17.28 -1.68 16.58
C ALA A 703 -18.48 -2.64 16.76
N LYS A 704 -18.29 -3.71 17.54
CA LYS A 704 -19.34 -4.71 17.79
C LYS A 704 -20.43 -4.20 18.74
N ARG A 705 -20.07 -3.39 19.72
CA ARG A 705 -20.98 -2.82 20.73
C ARG A 705 -21.67 -1.54 20.27
N MET A 706 -21.11 -0.85 19.27
CA MET A 706 -21.63 0.40 18.73
C MET A 706 -23.10 0.29 18.29
N LYS A 707 -23.86 1.36 18.54
CA LYS A 707 -25.23 1.55 18.06
C LYS A 707 -25.26 2.76 17.14
N TYR A 708 -26.15 2.72 16.16
CA TYR A 708 -26.19 3.69 15.07
C TYR A 708 -27.56 4.33 14.97
N PHE A 709 -27.59 5.64 14.81
CA PHE A 709 -28.74 6.35 14.30
C PHE A 709 -28.90 6.05 12.80
N THR A 710 -30.12 5.74 12.35
CA THR A 710 -30.48 5.60 10.93
C THR A 710 -31.80 6.34 10.64
N ASN A 711 -31.94 6.89 9.43
CA ASN A 711 -33.12 7.68 9.06
C ASN A 711 -34.37 6.81 8.77
N ASN A 712 -34.17 5.57 8.33
CA ASN A 712 -35.25 4.61 8.10
C ASN A 712 -35.34 3.62 9.26
N ASP A 713 -36.58 3.35 9.71
CA ASP A 713 -36.91 2.25 10.63
C ASP A 713 -36.87 0.88 9.92
N GLU A 714 -36.98 0.87 8.59
CA GLU A 714 -36.70 -0.31 7.77
C GLU A 714 -35.18 -0.48 7.61
N ASP A 715 -34.69 -1.68 7.89
CA ASP A 715 -33.28 -2.08 7.81
C ASP A 715 -32.75 -1.93 6.37
N GLY A 716 -32.39 -0.72 5.96
CA GLY A 716 -31.71 -0.43 4.70
C GLY A 716 -30.20 -0.60 4.85
N MET A 717 -29.54 -1.14 3.83
CA MET A 717 -28.09 -1.25 3.80
C MET A 717 -27.45 0.12 3.50
N SER A 718 -26.72 0.66 4.49
CA SER A 718 -26.00 1.93 4.36
C SER A 718 -24.63 1.70 3.73
N ALA A 719 -24.24 2.57 2.79
CA ALA A 719 -22.91 2.52 2.17
C ALA A 719 -21.85 3.19 3.06
N VAL A 720 -22.27 4.22 3.82
CA VAL A 720 -21.39 5.06 4.63
C VAL A 720 -21.81 4.98 6.09
N THR A 721 -20.85 4.71 6.96
CA THR A 721 -20.98 4.71 8.42
C THR A 721 -20.02 5.75 8.98
N MET A 722 -20.52 6.63 9.85
CA MET A 722 -19.75 7.69 10.50
C MET A 722 -19.75 7.50 12.02
N TRP A 723 -18.61 7.65 12.69
CA TRP A 723 -18.53 7.75 14.15
C TRP A 723 -18.15 9.18 14.52
N ILE A 724 -18.95 9.79 15.40
CA ILE A 724 -18.72 11.12 15.95
C ILE A 724 -18.06 10.97 17.31
N ILE A 725 -16.90 11.60 17.50
CA ILE A 725 -16.15 11.59 18.75
C ILE A 725 -16.02 13.01 19.28
N GLY A 726 -16.34 13.21 20.55
CA GLY A 726 -16.19 14.50 21.23
C GLY A 726 -16.67 14.43 22.67
N ASP A 727 -16.49 15.53 23.39
CA ASP A 727 -17.08 15.72 24.72
C ASP A 727 -18.49 16.31 24.56
N PHE A 728 -19.53 15.50 24.76
CA PHE A 728 -20.91 15.94 24.54
C PHE A 728 -21.50 16.75 25.69
N GLU A 729 -20.76 16.90 26.79
CA GLU A 729 -21.10 17.84 27.84
C GLU A 729 -20.65 19.26 27.47
N GLU A 730 -19.66 19.40 26.59
CA GLU A 730 -19.15 20.67 26.06
C GLU A 730 -19.88 21.17 24.81
N ILE A 731 -19.88 22.49 24.61
CA ILE A 731 -20.58 23.15 23.48
C ILE A 731 -20.05 22.66 22.13
N SER A 732 -18.74 22.50 21.99
CA SER A 732 -18.09 22.06 20.74
C SER A 732 -18.53 20.66 20.33
N GLY A 733 -18.53 19.69 21.25
CA GLY A 733 -18.99 18.32 20.98
C GLY A 733 -20.49 18.24 20.70
N ARG A 734 -21.30 19.06 21.39
CA ARG A 734 -22.74 19.18 21.10
C ARG A 734 -23.00 19.70 19.68
N LYS A 735 -22.34 20.80 19.29
CA LYS A 735 -22.44 21.36 17.93
C LYS A 735 -22.04 20.31 16.88
N LEU A 736 -20.95 19.57 17.09
CA LEU A 736 -20.47 18.53 16.18
C LEU A 736 -21.53 17.43 15.98
N LEU A 737 -22.11 16.92 17.07
CA LEU A 737 -23.16 15.90 17.01
C LEU A 737 -24.43 16.42 16.33
N LEU A 738 -24.83 17.66 16.63
CA LEU A 738 -26.00 18.28 16.00
C LEU A 738 -25.82 18.43 14.48
N ASN A 739 -24.65 18.86 14.02
CA ASN A 739 -24.34 18.98 12.60
C ASN A 739 -24.38 17.62 11.89
N ALA A 740 -23.84 16.57 12.54
CA ALA A 740 -23.91 15.20 12.03
C ALA A 740 -25.36 14.70 11.87
N LEU A 741 -26.20 14.92 12.89
CA LEU A 741 -27.60 14.47 12.87
C LEU A 741 -28.48 15.26 11.88
N LYS A 742 -28.12 16.50 11.53
CA LYS A 742 -28.79 17.25 10.45
C LYS A 742 -28.46 16.68 9.06
N HIS A 743 -27.25 16.16 8.87
CA HIS A 743 -26.78 15.55 7.62
C HIS A 743 -27.16 14.06 7.46
N MET A 744 -28.10 13.54 8.24
CA MET A 744 -28.26 12.08 8.37
C MET A 744 -29.04 11.32 7.26
N PRO A 745 -29.54 11.86 6.13
CA PRO A 745 -30.53 11.12 5.34
C PRO A 745 -30.05 9.79 4.72
N TRP A 746 -28.73 9.57 4.57
CA TRP A 746 -28.20 8.37 3.88
C TRP A 746 -26.98 7.69 4.56
N SER A 747 -26.63 8.08 5.78
CA SER A 747 -25.50 7.53 6.54
C SER A 747 -25.95 6.96 7.89
N ALA A 748 -25.24 5.93 8.37
CA ALA A 748 -25.39 5.42 9.73
C ALA A 748 -24.43 6.17 10.66
N SER A 749 -24.93 6.78 11.75
CA SER A 749 -24.11 7.61 12.65
C SER A 749 -23.99 6.99 14.03
N GLY A 750 -22.77 6.67 14.47
CA GLY A 750 -22.43 6.21 15.82
C GLY A 750 -21.77 7.33 16.64
N VAL A 751 -21.81 7.22 17.96
CA VAL A 751 -21.35 8.30 18.86
C VAL A 751 -20.47 7.73 19.98
N ILE A 752 -19.27 8.29 20.16
CA ILE A 752 -18.27 7.90 21.18
C ILE A 752 -17.93 9.13 22.01
N ASP A 753 -18.06 9.04 23.34
CA ASP A 753 -17.73 10.14 24.22
C ASP A 753 -16.24 10.16 24.57
N ASN A 754 -15.63 11.35 24.52
CA ASN A 754 -14.25 11.59 24.94
C ASN A 754 -14.20 12.74 25.96
N PRO A 755 -14.64 12.50 27.20
CA PRO A 755 -14.80 13.57 28.18
C PRO A 755 -13.45 14.16 28.59
N SER A 756 -13.44 15.47 28.84
CA SER A 756 -12.26 16.22 29.29
C SER A 756 -11.80 15.80 30.68
N GLY A 757 -12.75 15.38 31.54
CA GLY A 757 -12.53 14.91 32.89
C GLY A 757 -12.66 13.39 33.08
N LYS A 758 -12.59 12.93 34.33
CA LYS A 758 -12.91 11.54 34.68
C LYS A 758 -14.44 11.34 34.65
N PRO A 759 -14.97 10.35 33.94
CA PRO A 759 -16.40 10.05 33.93
C PRO A 759 -16.94 9.71 35.34
N SER A 760 -18.03 10.38 35.71
CA SER A 760 -18.86 10.19 36.91
C SER A 760 -20.34 10.25 36.52
N GLU A 761 -21.23 9.85 37.42
CA GLU A 761 -22.68 9.89 37.14
C GLU A 761 -23.21 11.31 36.93
N ASP A 762 -22.56 12.32 37.53
CA ASP A 762 -22.97 13.72 37.50
C ASP A 762 -22.47 14.47 36.26
N ASN A 763 -21.36 14.03 35.65
CA ASN A 763 -20.71 14.70 34.52
C ASN A 763 -20.80 13.92 33.20
N SER A 764 -21.71 12.95 33.11
CA SER A 764 -21.96 12.15 31.89
C SER A 764 -23.45 12.01 31.58
N VAL A 765 -24.25 12.95 32.11
CA VAL A 765 -25.71 12.92 32.12
C VAL A 765 -26.27 12.97 30.70
N LEU A 766 -25.73 13.84 29.84
CA LEU A 766 -26.14 13.97 28.44
C LEU A 766 -25.78 12.72 27.65
N TYR A 767 -24.54 12.25 27.78
CA TYR A 767 -24.10 11.08 27.02
C TYR A 767 -24.84 9.79 27.42
N ARG A 768 -25.11 9.60 28.72
CA ARG A 768 -25.94 8.49 29.22
C ARG A 768 -27.37 8.56 28.67
N ALA A 769 -27.95 9.76 28.53
CA ALA A 769 -29.26 9.95 27.94
C ALA A 769 -29.26 9.63 26.43
N ILE A 770 -28.22 10.03 25.70
CA ILE A 770 -28.01 9.68 24.28
C ILE A 770 -27.96 8.16 24.13
N TRP A 771 -27.14 7.46 24.91
CA TRP A 771 -27.07 6.00 24.88
C TRP A 771 -28.35 5.30 25.30
N ALA A 772 -29.02 5.77 26.34
CA ALA A 772 -30.31 5.22 26.77
C ALA A 772 -31.35 5.30 25.64
N SER A 773 -31.37 6.42 24.89
CA SER A 773 -32.26 6.59 23.74
C SER A 773 -31.96 5.59 22.62
N LEU A 774 -30.69 5.40 22.26
CA LEU A 774 -30.24 4.45 21.23
C LEU A 774 -30.58 2.99 21.58
N LEU A 775 -30.64 2.65 22.87
CA LEU A 775 -30.91 1.29 23.33
C LEU A 775 -32.40 0.96 23.48
N THR A 776 -33.25 1.97 23.67
CA THR A 776 -34.65 1.76 24.06
C THR A 776 -35.66 2.22 23.01
N GLN A 777 -35.29 3.17 22.16
CA GLN A 777 -36.21 3.85 21.25
C GLN A 777 -36.00 3.40 19.80
N LYS A 778 -36.98 3.72 18.93
CA LYS A 778 -36.83 3.59 17.47
C LYS A 778 -35.82 4.61 16.94
N ASN A 779 -35.14 4.28 15.86
CA ASN A 779 -34.01 5.07 15.34
C ASN A 779 -34.40 6.52 15.01
N LYS A 780 -35.56 6.73 14.36
CA LYS A 780 -36.03 8.08 14.04
C LYS A 780 -36.36 8.90 15.29
N ALA A 781 -37.10 8.32 16.23
CA ALA A 781 -37.46 8.98 17.49
C ALA A 781 -36.23 9.28 18.35
N ALA A 782 -35.24 8.38 18.37
CA ALA A 782 -33.97 8.59 19.06
C ALA A 782 -33.17 9.75 18.45
N ALA A 783 -33.07 9.82 17.12
CA ALA A 783 -32.35 10.89 16.43
C ALA A 783 -33.00 12.27 16.68
N GLU A 784 -34.33 12.37 16.56
CA GLU A 784 -35.07 13.60 16.82
C GLU A 784 -34.94 14.03 18.30
N PHE A 785 -34.97 13.08 19.25
CA PHE A 785 -34.78 13.37 20.67
C PHE A 785 -33.38 13.91 20.95
N VAL A 786 -32.34 13.30 20.39
CA VAL A 786 -30.96 13.76 20.57
C VAL A 786 -30.74 15.12 19.92
N GLN A 787 -31.33 15.39 18.75
CA GLN A 787 -31.30 16.73 18.14
C GLN A 787 -31.93 17.80 19.05
N GLN A 788 -32.98 17.46 19.81
CA GLN A 788 -33.57 18.37 20.80
C GLN A 788 -32.69 18.49 22.05
N LEU A 789 -32.15 17.37 22.55
CA LEU A 789 -31.35 17.31 23.77
C LEU A 789 -30.04 18.11 23.67
N VAL A 790 -29.42 18.08 22.49
CA VAL A 790 -28.09 18.67 22.24
C VAL A 790 -28.16 20.19 21.99
N LYS A 791 -29.36 20.77 21.86
CA LYS A 791 -29.55 22.24 21.79
C LYS A 791 -29.21 22.90 23.12
N ASP A 792 -28.69 24.12 23.05
CA ASP A 792 -28.27 24.87 24.25
C ASP A 792 -29.43 25.16 25.22
N GLU A 793 -30.65 25.36 24.71
CA GLU A 793 -31.86 25.55 25.53
C GLU A 793 -32.11 24.35 26.46
N SER A 794 -31.99 23.13 25.94
CA SER A 794 -32.17 21.88 26.70
C SER A 794 -31.08 21.71 27.76
N SER A 795 -29.83 22.07 27.44
CA SER A 795 -28.72 22.07 28.39
C SER A 795 -28.98 23.04 29.55
N GLN A 796 -29.49 24.25 29.27
CA GLN A 796 -29.81 25.24 30.30
C GLN A 796 -30.94 24.76 31.22
N LEU A 797 -31.96 24.10 30.67
CA LEU A 797 -33.06 23.51 31.45
C LEU A 797 -32.61 22.38 32.38
N LEU A 798 -31.64 21.57 31.94
CA LEU A 798 -31.03 20.52 32.76
C LEU A 798 -30.19 21.13 33.91
N GLN A 799 -29.43 22.20 33.63
CA GLN A 799 -28.70 22.94 34.68
C GLN A 799 -29.65 23.59 35.70
N GLN A 800 -30.87 23.96 35.29
CA GLN A 800 -31.91 24.50 36.17
C GLN A 800 -32.66 23.43 36.99
N GLY A 801 -32.30 22.14 36.85
CA GLY A 801 -32.83 21.04 37.67
C GLY A 801 -34.02 20.29 37.07
N THR A 802 -34.31 20.48 35.78
CA THR A 802 -35.35 19.70 35.06
C THR A 802 -34.92 18.23 34.95
N LYS A 803 -35.83 17.28 35.17
CA LYS A 803 -35.50 15.85 35.01
C LYS A 803 -35.46 15.49 33.52
N ILE A 804 -34.50 14.67 33.12
CA ILE A 804 -34.35 14.22 31.72
C ILE A 804 -35.64 13.62 31.14
N LYS A 805 -36.43 12.92 31.95
CA LYS A 805 -37.68 12.29 31.48
C LYS A 805 -38.74 13.30 31.04
N ASP A 806 -38.68 14.52 31.55
CA ASP A 806 -39.61 15.59 31.20
C ASP A 806 -39.27 16.21 29.82
N LEU A 807 -38.09 15.87 29.27
CA LEU A 807 -37.64 16.28 27.93
C LEU A 807 -37.97 15.25 26.85
N LEU A 808 -38.55 14.09 27.20
CA LEU A 808 -38.90 13.04 26.24
C LEU A 808 -40.06 13.49 25.33
N MET A 809 -39.97 13.14 24.05
CA MET A 809 -40.97 13.51 23.05
C MET A 809 -42.17 12.54 23.03
N GLN A 810 -43.30 13.00 22.48
CA GLN A 810 -44.49 12.16 22.28
C GLN A 810 -44.18 10.97 21.36
N GLY A 811 -44.45 9.75 21.84
CA GLY A 811 -44.22 8.50 21.10
C GLY A 811 -43.00 7.70 21.53
N MET A 812 -42.20 8.19 22.49
CA MET A 812 -41.10 7.45 23.11
C MET A 812 -41.59 6.56 24.26
N ASP A 813 -40.94 5.42 24.46
CA ASP A 813 -41.16 4.54 25.61
C ASP A 813 -40.43 5.09 26.84
N VAL A 814 -41.16 5.85 27.65
CA VAL A 814 -40.66 6.56 28.83
C VAL A 814 -40.17 5.57 29.90
N ASP A 815 -40.90 4.49 30.14
CA ASP A 815 -40.59 3.52 31.18
C ASP A 815 -39.31 2.73 30.84
N ALA A 816 -39.18 2.30 29.58
CA ALA A 816 -37.99 1.62 29.11
C ALA A 816 -36.76 2.54 29.17
N PHE A 817 -36.92 3.80 28.76
CA PHE A 817 -35.87 4.81 28.82
C PHE A 817 -35.42 5.08 30.27
N GLU A 818 -36.35 5.39 31.19
CA GLU A 818 -36.01 5.72 32.58
C GLU A 818 -35.32 4.54 33.27
N LYS A 819 -35.81 3.31 33.05
CA LYS A 819 -35.16 2.10 33.56
C LYS A 819 -33.75 1.94 33.02
N LYS A 820 -33.53 2.15 31.72
CA LYS A 820 -32.20 1.95 31.12
C LYS A 820 -31.22 3.05 31.50
N PHE A 821 -31.67 4.31 31.54
CA PHE A 821 -30.88 5.46 31.98
C PHE A 821 -30.36 5.27 33.40
N ASN A 822 -31.23 4.88 34.34
CA ASN A 822 -30.87 4.66 35.74
C ASN A 822 -29.97 3.44 35.98
N THR A 823 -29.91 2.49 35.03
CA THR A 823 -29.09 1.27 35.14
C THR A 823 -27.80 1.31 34.30
N LEU A 824 -27.61 2.36 33.50
CA LEU A 824 -26.38 2.56 32.73
C LEU A 824 -25.26 3.02 33.66
N GLU A 825 -24.30 2.12 33.89
CA GLU A 825 -23.06 2.41 34.60
C GLU A 825 -22.11 3.28 33.78
N VAL A 826 -21.11 3.86 34.44
CA VAL A 826 -20.17 4.84 33.82
C VAL A 826 -18.92 4.16 33.25
N ASP A 827 -18.68 2.89 33.57
CA ASP A 827 -17.42 2.20 33.21
C ASP A 827 -17.25 1.99 31.70
N PHE A 828 -18.33 1.87 30.92
CA PHE A 828 -18.22 1.81 29.46
C PHE A 828 -17.73 3.13 28.85
N ILE A 829 -18.05 4.28 29.48
CA ILE A 829 -17.57 5.61 29.06
C ILE A 829 -16.07 5.71 29.32
N ARG A 830 -15.58 5.15 30.43
CA ARG A 830 -14.14 5.05 30.71
C ARG A 830 -13.43 4.19 29.67
N SER A 831 -14.02 3.06 29.28
CA SER A 831 -13.50 2.22 28.21
C SER A 831 -13.43 2.97 26.87
N GLN A 832 -14.43 3.80 26.55
CA GLN A 832 -14.39 4.66 25.36
C GLN A 832 -13.31 5.75 25.44
N GLN A 833 -13.13 6.39 26.60
CA GLN A 833 -12.03 7.34 26.82
C GLN A 833 -10.66 6.67 26.63
N LEU A 834 -10.50 5.43 27.11
CA LEU A 834 -9.29 4.62 26.86
C LEU A 834 -9.11 4.32 25.36
N PHE A 835 -10.18 4.01 24.64
CA PHE A 835 -10.14 3.81 23.19
C PHE A 835 -9.70 5.08 22.45
N CYS A 836 -10.26 6.24 22.81
CA CYS A 836 -9.88 7.54 22.24
C CYS A 836 -8.39 7.84 22.46
N ARG A 837 -7.87 7.56 23.65
CA ARG A 837 -6.46 7.77 23.99
C ARG A 837 -5.52 6.77 23.30
N ASP A 838 -5.80 5.47 23.44
CA ASP A 838 -4.86 4.42 23.04
C ASP A 838 -4.89 4.15 21.53
N VAL A 839 -6.08 4.22 20.91
CA VAL A 839 -6.27 3.88 19.49
C VAL A 839 -6.35 5.15 18.62
N LEU A 840 -7.20 6.10 18.98
CA LEU A 840 -7.39 7.32 18.18
C LEU A 840 -6.32 8.39 18.45
N LYS A 841 -5.52 8.23 19.51
CA LYS A 841 -4.47 9.17 19.95
C LYS A 841 -5.01 10.57 20.24
N LEU A 842 -6.24 10.64 20.73
CA LEU A 842 -6.89 11.88 21.16
C LEU A 842 -6.57 12.17 22.62
N SER A 843 -6.33 13.44 22.93
CA SER A 843 -6.30 13.93 24.31
C SER A 843 -7.74 14.01 24.86
N PRO A 844 -7.93 13.97 26.20
CA PRO A 844 -9.25 14.18 26.80
C PRO A 844 -9.91 15.47 26.28
N GLY A 845 -11.18 15.41 25.91
CA GLY A 845 -11.95 16.55 25.40
C GLY A 845 -11.81 16.80 23.89
N GLN A 846 -10.80 16.24 23.22
CA GLN A 846 -10.60 16.44 21.78
C GLN A 846 -11.64 15.68 20.94
N GLY A 847 -12.14 16.34 19.90
CA GLY A 847 -13.08 15.78 18.94
C GLY A 847 -12.42 15.16 17.71
N ALA A 848 -13.13 14.24 17.06
CA ALA A 848 -12.76 13.64 15.78
C ALA A 848 -13.99 13.07 15.07
N VAL A 849 -13.89 12.86 13.75
CA VAL A 849 -14.90 12.16 12.95
C VAL A 849 -14.26 10.97 12.26
N ILE A 850 -14.94 9.82 12.25
CA ILE A 850 -14.48 8.63 11.55
C ILE A 850 -15.48 8.28 10.45
N SER A 851 -15.04 8.07 9.21
CA SER A 851 -15.92 7.64 8.10
C SER A 851 -15.39 6.35 7.49
N ASN A 852 -16.19 5.27 7.53
CA ASN A 852 -15.78 3.93 7.10
C ASN A 852 -14.37 3.53 7.58
N GLY A 853 -14.08 3.82 8.85
CA GLY A 853 -12.77 3.56 9.46
C GLY A 853 -11.70 4.64 9.24
N ARG A 854 -11.86 5.57 8.28
CA ARG A 854 -10.94 6.70 8.08
C ARG A 854 -11.06 7.68 9.25
N ILE A 855 -9.97 8.00 9.92
CA ILE A 855 -9.92 8.92 11.06
C ILE A 855 -9.64 10.35 10.55
N LEU A 856 -10.49 11.30 10.94
CA LEU A 856 -10.35 12.74 10.69
C LEU A 856 -10.28 13.47 12.03
N GLY A 857 -9.10 14.03 12.32
CA GLY A 857 -8.79 14.67 13.59
C GLY A 857 -7.37 14.32 14.07
N PRO A 858 -6.96 14.79 15.25
CA PRO A 858 -7.74 15.56 16.23
C PRO A 858 -8.17 16.94 15.69
N PHE A 859 -9.36 17.40 16.06
CA PHE A 859 -9.79 18.78 15.75
C PHE A 859 -9.18 19.79 16.74
N GLY A 860 -8.79 20.95 16.24
CA GLY A 860 -8.36 22.08 17.06
C GLY A 860 -9.52 22.73 17.84
N GLU A 861 -9.21 23.53 18.88
CA GLU A 861 -10.24 24.17 19.72
C GLU A 861 -11.15 25.15 18.95
N GLN A 862 -10.66 25.73 17.86
CA GLN A 862 -11.41 26.65 16.98
C GLN A 862 -11.89 25.99 15.69
N GLU A 863 -11.62 24.71 15.48
CA GLU A 863 -11.92 24.01 14.24
C GLU A 863 -13.36 23.49 14.27
N GLU A 864 -14.26 24.14 13.52
CA GLU A 864 -15.66 23.73 13.42
C GLU A 864 -15.90 22.83 12.20
N PHE A 865 -16.50 21.66 12.42
CA PHE A 865 -16.92 20.73 11.37
C PHE A 865 -18.41 20.92 11.07
N THR A 866 -18.73 21.42 9.87
CA THR A 866 -20.09 21.84 9.51
C THR A 866 -20.88 20.74 8.79
N VAL A 867 -22.15 21.01 8.47
CA VAL A 867 -23.03 20.09 7.72
C VAL A 867 -22.49 19.83 6.31
N GLU A 868 -21.91 20.84 5.68
CA GLU A 868 -21.30 20.77 4.35
C GLU A 868 -20.04 19.89 4.35
N ASP A 869 -19.27 19.91 5.45
CA ASP A 869 -18.11 19.03 5.62
C ASP A 869 -18.54 17.54 5.70
N PHE A 870 -19.66 17.26 6.38
CA PHE A 870 -20.23 15.90 6.37
C PHE A 870 -20.71 15.48 4.98
N GLN A 871 -21.31 16.39 4.20
CA GLN A 871 -21.71 16.14 2.81
C GLN A 871 -20.49 15.82 1.93
N LEU A 872 -19.43 16.60 2.06
CA LEU A 872 -18.17 16.39 1.35
C LEU A 872 -17.58 15.02 1.68
N LEU A 873 -17.47 14.72 2.97
CA LEU A 873 -16.95 13.44 3.46
C LEU A 873 -17.76 12.26 2.94
N GLN A 874 -19.09 12.37 2.97
CA GLN A 874 -19.97 11.33 2.46
C GLN A 874 -19.75 11.11 0.95
N LYS A 875 -19.71 12.18 0.15
CA LYS A 875 -19.51 12.11 -1.31
C LYS A 875 -18.18 11.43 -1.66
N ILE A 876 -17.12 11.78 -0.95
CA ILE A 876 -15.78 11.20 -1.13
C ILE A 876 -15.76 9.72 -0.77
N THR A 877 -16.30 9.36 0.41
CA THR A 877 -16.33 7.95 0.83
C THR A 877 -17.18 7.09 -0.12
N LEU A 878 -18.32 7.63 -0.60
CA LEU A 878 -19.22 6.92 -1.51
C LEU A 878 -18.59 6.70 -2.89
N SER A 879 -18.04 7.76 -3.49
CA SER A 879 -17.44 7.75 -4.83
C SER A 879 -16.14 6.94 -4.94
N GLY A 880 -15.42 6.75 -3.83
CA GLY A 880 -14.19 5.97 -3.79
C GLY A 880 -14.43 4.46 -3.96
N SER A 881 -14.69 3.79 -2.84
CA SER A 881 -14.85 2.32 -2.78
C SER A 881 -16.14 1.86 -2.12
N ALA A 882 -16.77 2.67 -1.28
CA ALA A 882 -17.89 2.22 -0.47
C ALA A 882 -19.10 1.76 -1.30
N GLU A 883 -19.42 2.44 -2.41
CA GLU A 883 -20.51 2.02 -3.30
C GLU A 883 -20.21 0.66 -3.98
N LYS A 884 -18.99 0.51 -4.50
CA LYS A 884 -18.53 -0.73 -5.15
C LYS A 884 -18.50 -1.90 -4.18
N VAL A 885 -18.06 -1.66 -2.94
CA VAL A 885 -18.05 -2.66 -1.86
C VAL A 885 -19.49 -3.02 -1.47
N LYS A 886 -20.38 -2.04 -1.31
CA LYS A 886 -21.80 -2.27 -1.03
C LYS A 886 -22.45 -3.17 -2.09
N ASP A 887 -22.20 -2.93 -3.37
CA ASP A 887 -22.75 -3.76 -4.45
C ASP A 887 -22.29 -5.21 -4.36
N LYS A 888 -21.02 -5.46 -4.01
CA LYS A 888 -20.50 -6.82 -3.82
C LYS A 888 -21.03 -7.49 -2.56
N VAL A 889 -21.15 -6.75 -1.45
CA VAL A 889 -21.69 -7.27 -0.19
C VAL A 889 -23.19 -7.59 -0.31
N LYS A 890 -23.94 -6.81 -1.10
CA LYS A 890 -25.37 -7.06 -1.36
C LYS A 890 -25.61 -8.44 -1.99
N VAL A 891 -24.71 -8.90 -2.87
CA VAL A 891 -24.77 -10.23 -3.50
C VAL A 891 -24.57 -11.36 -2.49
N MET A 892 -23.99 -11.09 -1.31
CA MET A 892 -23.76 -12.10 -0.27
C MET A 892 -25.02 -12.44 0.56
N GLY A 893 -26.13 -11.72 0.36
CA GLY A 893 -27.42 -12.05 1.00
C GLY A 893 -27.45 -11.86 2.52
N LEU A 894 -26.60 -10.99 3.08
CA LEU A 894 -26.55 -10.71 4.52
C LEU A 894 -27.72 -9.82 4.97
N LYS A 895 -28.07 -9.92 6.27
CA LYS A 895 -29.02 -8.99 6.90
C LYS A 895 -28.50 -7.55 6.76
N PRO A 896 -29.36 -6.54 6.50
CA PRO A 896 -28.90 -5.20 6.15
C PRO A 896 -28.02 -4.50 7.21
N LYS A 897 -28.28 -4.72 8.51
CA LYS A 897 -27.40 -4.23 9.60
C LYS A 897 -26.00 -4.84 9.53
N HIS A 898 -25.91 -6.16 9.40
CA HIS A 898 -24.63 -6.86 9.26
C HIS A 898 -23.93 -6.52 7.94
N ALA A 899 -24.70 -6.28 6.88
CA ALA A 899 -24.17 -5.87 5.59
C ALA A 899 -23.54 -4.47 5.66
N SER A 900 -24.15 -3.52 6.36
CA SER A 900 -23.61 -2.15 6.52
C SER A 900 -22.32 -2.14 7.35
N ASP A 901 -22.31 -2.90 8.46
CA ASP A 901 -21.10 -3.10 9.28
C ASP A 901 -19.99 -3.79 8.48
N LEU A 902 -20.32 -4.79 7.66
CA LEU A 902 -19.34 -5.44 6.79
C LEU A 902 -18.79 -4.49 5.71
N VAL A 903 -19.63 -3.63 5.12
CA VAL A 903 -19.17 -2.60 4.17
C VAL A 903 -18.16 -1.69 4.84
N MET A 904 -18.47 -1.14 6.02
CA MET A 904 -17.55 -0.28 6.78
C MET A 904 -16.19 -0.96 7.00
N LYS A 905 -16.20 -2.22 7.44
CA LYS A 905 -14.98 -2.98 7.75
C LYS A 905 -14.15 -3.33 6.52
N VAL A 906 -14.80 -3.74 5.43
CA VAL A 906 -14.14 -4.08 4.17
C VAL A 906 -13.59 -2.83 3.49
N ASP A 907 -14.36 -1.75 3.49
CA ASP A 907 -13.96 -0.46 2.91
C ASP A 907 -12.73 0.12 3.63
N ALA A 908 -12.73 0.08 4.97
CA ALA A 908 -11.57 0.46 5.78
C ALA A 908 -10.32 -0.36 5.41
N LEU A 909 -10.46 -1.68 5.30
CA LEU A 909 -9.36 -2.59 5.00
C LEU A 909 -8.79 -2.39 3.58
N LEU A 910 -9.67 -2.28 2.58
CA LEU A 910 -9.26 -2.12 1.17
C LEU A 910 -8.64 -0.75 0.91
N THR A 911 -9.18 0.31 1.54
CA THR A 911 -8.66 1.68 1.35
C THR A 911 -7.38 1.93 2.15
N ALA A 912 -7.18 1.21 3.26
CA ALA A 912 -5.93 1.22 4.02
C ALA A 912 -4.78 0.45 3.34
N ALA A 913 -5.09 -0.41 2.36
CA ALA A 913 -4.07 -1.18 1.65
C ALA A 913 -3.20 -0.25 0.79
N PRO A 914 -1.88 -0.52 0.70
CA PRO A 914 -1.00 0.26 -0.17
C PRO A 914 -1.50 0.23 -1.61
N LYS A 915 -1.48 1.40 -2.26
CA LYS A 915 -1.85 1.55 -3.66
C LYS A 915 -0.88 0.73 -4.51
N GLY A 916 -1.39 -0.32 -5.13
CA GLY A 916 -0.65 -1.17 -6.06
C GLY A 916 -0.98 -0.86 -7.51
N GLU A 917 -0.29 -1.52 -8.44
CA GLU A 917 -0.61 -1.48 -9.85
C GLU A 917 -2.06 -1.94 -10.13
N VAL A 918 -2.59 -1.55 -11.28
CA VAL A 918 -3.94 -1.92 -11.71
C VAL A 918 -4.03 -3.44 -11.82
N ARG A 919 -4.92 -4.05 -11.02
CA ARG A 919 -5.18 -5.49 -11.06
C ARG A 919 -5.90 -5.87 -12.35
N ARG A 920 -5.40 -6.88 -13.05
CA ARG A 920 -6.00 -7.45 -14.27
C ARG A 920 -6.66 -8.79 -13.97
N ASP A 921 -7.80 -9.05 -14.59
CA ASP A 921 -8.44 -10.37 -14.56
C ASP A 921 -7.99 -11.17 -15.78
N VAL A 922 -7.39 -12.34 -15.53
CA VAL A 922 -6.93 -13.24 -16.57
C VAL A 922 -7.86 -14.44 -16.58
N GLN A 923 -8.58 -14.62 -17.67
CA GLN A 923 -9.49 -15.75 -17.87
C GLN A 923 -9.09 -16.52 -19.13
N PHE A 924 -9.13 -17.85 -19.03
CA PHE A 924 -8.89 -18.74 -20.16
C PHE A 924 -10.23 -19.20 -20.72
N ILE A 925 -10.39 -19.19 -22.05
CA ILE A 925 -11.62 -19.63 -22.71
C ILE A 925 -11.81 -21.14 -22.49
N LYS A 926 -10.72 -21.90 -22.56
CA LYS A 926 -10.65 -23.34 -22.33
C LYS A 926 -9.40 -23.65 -21.54
N ASP A 927 -9.46 -24.62 -20.63
CA ASP A 927 -8.38 -24.90 -19.69
C ASP A 927 -8.14 -26.40 -19.44
N SER A 928 -8.73 -27.26 -20.28
CA SER A 928 -8.72 -28.71 -20.14
C SER A 928 -7.39 -29.39 -20.49
N HIS A 929 -6.67 -28.85 -21.48
CA HIS A 929 -5.50 -29.51 -22.07
C HIS A 929 -4.26 -28.63 -22.15
N SER A 930 -4.36 -27.32 -21.90
CA SER A 930 -3.26 -26.37 -22.02
C SER A 930 -2.88 -25.68 -20.70
N VAL A 931 -3.70 -25.83 -19.65
CA VAL A 931 -3.52 -25.17 -18.35
C VAL A 931 -3.28 -26.20 -17.24
N LEU A 932 -2.21 -25.99 -16.47
CA LEU A 932 -1.95 -26.72 -15.24
C LEU A 932 -2.67 -26.04 -14.06
N HIS A 933 -3.53 -26.78 -13.38
CA HIS A 933 -4.26 -26.29 -12.20
C HIS A 933 -3.79 -26.97 -10.92
N LEU A 934 -3.28 -26.20 -9.95
CA LEU A 934 -3.08 -26.62 -8.57
C LEU A 934 -4.11 -25.95 -7.67
N SER A 935 -4.93 -26.77 -7.01
CA SER A 935 -5.93 -26.28 -6.08
C SER A 935 -5.29 -25.84 -4.76
N PRO A 936 -5.79 -24.74 -4.15
CA PRO A 936 -5.35 -24.33 -2.83
C PRO A 936 -5.85 -25.29 -1.75
N ARG A 937 -5.24 -25.25 -0.57
CA ARG A 937 -5.79 -25.87 0.63
C ARG A 937 -7.09 -25.18 1.04
N GLU A 938 -8.11 -25.98 1.31
CA GLU A 938 -9.43 -25.46 1.69
C GLU A 938 -9.40 -24.81 3.07
N HIS A 939 -10.29 -23.84 3.29
CA HIS A 939 -10.50 -23.14 4.57
C HIS A 939 -9.31 -22.31 5.08
N GLU A 940 -8.19 -22.29 4.36
CA GLU A 940 -7.05 -21.41 4.58
C GLU A 940 -7.09 -20.19 3.64
N VAL A 941 -6.39 -19.13 4.02
CA VAL A 941 -6.10 -18.01 3.13
C VAL A 941 -5.24 -18.51 1.97
N PHE A 942 -5.51 -18.09 0.74
CA PHE A 942 -4.69 -18.45 -0.43
C PHE A 942 -4.45 -17.25 -1.35
N TYR A 943 -3.34 -17.33 -2.10
CA TYR A 943 -2.98 -16.40 -3.16
C TYR A 943 -3.44 -16.95 -4.50
N ASP A 944 -4.02 -16.09 -5.33
CA ASP A 944 -4.41 -16.41 -6.69
C ASP A 944 -3.24 -16.13 -7.64
N VAL A 945 -2.58 -17.17 -8.14
CA VAL A 945 -1.38 -17.04 -8.98
C VAL A 945 -1.71 -17.54 -10.38
N VAL A 946 -1.58 -16.66 -11.37
CA VAL A 946 -1.75 -16.99 -12.78
C VAL A 946 -0.42 -16.77 -13.49
N ALA A 947 0.12 -17.82 -14.08
CA ALA A 947 1.35 -17.80 -14.85
C ALA A 947 1.03 -18.14 -16.31
N ILE A 948 1.47 -17.30 -17.22
CA ILE A 948 1.41 -17.52 -18.66
C ILE A 948 2.86 -17.68 -19.11
N VAL A 949 3.25 -18.84 -19.63
CA VAL A 949 4.65 -19.07 -19.97
C VAL A 949 4.82 -20.16 -21.02
N ASP A 950 5.76 -19.96 -21.95
CA ASP A 950 6.28 -21.05 -22.77
C ASP A 950 7.38 -21.78 -21.98
N PRO A 951 7.28 -23.11 -21.76
CA PRO A 951 8.29 -23.88 -21.02
C PRO A 951 9.73 -23.75 -21.51
N LEU A 952 9.93 -23.33 -22.76
CA LEU A 952 11.23 -23.23 -23.41
C LEU A 952 11.74 -21.80 -23.55
N THR A 953 11.37 -20.88 -22.66
CA THR A 953 11.88 -19.50 -22.66
C THR A 953 12.70 -19.14 -21.42
N ARG A 954 13.36 -17.97 -21.45
CA ARG A 954 14.17 -17.48 -20.31
C ARG A 954 13.28 -17.16 -19.11
N GLU A 955 12.06 -16.72 -19.36
CA GLU A 955 11.04 -16.45 -18.35
C GLU A 955 10.69 -17.74 -17.61
N ALA A 956 10.53 -18.88 -18.32
CA ALA A 956 10.31 -20.18 -17.67
C ALA A 956 11.48 -20.62 -16.77
N GLN A 957 12.73 -20.31 -17.14
CA GLN A 957 13.91 -20.65 -16.34
C GLN A 957 13.92 -19.94 -14.97
N LYS A 958 13.38 -18.71 -14.91
CA LYS A 958 13.18 -17.92 -13.68
C LYS A 958 11.88 -18.29 -12.96
N MET A 959 10.77 -18.39 -13.69
CA MET A 959 9.42 -18.54 -13.16
C MET A 959 9.19 -19.92 -12.54
N SER A 960 9.70 -20.99 -13.16
CA SER A 960 9.51 -22.36 -12.64
C SER A 960 10.03 -22.58 -11.21
N PRO A 961 11.29 -22.24 -10.83
CA PRO A 961 11.75 -22.34 -9.44
C PRO A 961 11.01 -21.38 -8.50
N LEU A 962 10.65 -20.18 -8.98
CA LEU A 962 9.87 -19.22 -8.20
C LEU A 962 8.50 -19.80 -7.82
N LEU A 963 7.73 -20.33 -8.78
CA LEU A 963 6.42 -20.93 -8.53
C LEU A 963 6.49 -22.13 -7.57
N ILE A 964 7.55 -22.95 -7.66
CA ILE A 964 7.79 -24.04 -6.71
C ILE A 964 7.98 -23.48 -5.30
N VAL A 965 8.84 -22.48 -5.13
CA VAL A 965 9.10 -21.87 -3.82
C VAL A 965 7.83 -21.19 -3.29
N LEU A 966 7.12 -20.42 -4.12
CA LEU A 966 5.87 -19.76 -3.73
C LEU A 966 4.83 -20.78 -3.24
N SER A 967 4.68 -21.92 -3.92
CA SER A 967 3.74 -22.98 -3.51
C SER A 967 4.09 -23.66 -2.17
N GLN A 968 5.33 -23.51 -1.71
CA GLN A 968 5.79 -24.01 -0.42
C GLN A 968 5.69 -22.95 0.68
N VAL A 969 5.90 -21.68 0.34
CA VAL A 969 5.89 -20.55 1.28
C VAL A 969 4.47 -20.13 1.61
N VAL A 970 3.59 -20.02 0.61
CA VAL A 970 2.20 -19.61 0.79
C VAL A 970 1.24 -20.63 0.19
N ASN A 971 0.01 -20.65 0.69
CA ASN A 971 -1.04 -21.44 0.07
C ASN A 971 -1.45 -20.75 -1.25
N VAL A 972 -1.34 -21.44 -2.38
CA VAL A 972 -1.60 -20.88 -3.71
C VAL A 972 -2.71 -21.63 -4.43
N ARG A 973 -3.58 -20.90 -5.12
CA ARG A 973 -4.33 -21.39 -6.27
C ARG A 973 -3.49 -21.05 -7.50
N LEU A 974 -2.87 -22.05 -8.12
CA LEU A 974 -1.96 -21.83 -9.24
C LEU A 974 -2.60 -22.30 -10.55
N GLN A 975 -2.60 -21.41 -11.54
CA GLN A 975 -2.94 -21.71 -12.93
C GLN A 975 -1.72 -21.40 -13.80
N VAL A 976 -1.17 -22.39 -14.50
CA VAL A 976 -0.05 -22.20 -15.44
C VAL A 976 -0.52 -22.53 -16.85
N PHE A 977 -0.70 -21.51 -17.68
CA PHE A 977 -1.02 -21.66 -19.09
C PHE A 977 0.27 -21.81 -19.92
N MET A 978 0.35 -22.88 -20.70
CA MET A 978 1.50 -23.18 -21.56
C MET A 978 1.42 -22.38 -22.86
N ASN A 979 1.91 -21.14 -22.86
CA ASN A 979 1.84 -20.18 -23.97
C ASN A 979 2.85 -20.47 -25.10
N CYS A 980 2.75 -21.65 -25.70
CA CYS A 980 3.78 -22.18 -26.60
C CYS A 980 3.92 -21.39 -27.90
N ARG A 981 5.15 -21.12 -28.31
CA ARG A 981 5.46 -20.60 -29.64
C ARG A 981 5.44 -21.72 -30.69
N ALA A 982 4.72 -21.48 -31.78
CA ALA A 982 4.71 -22.40 -32.92
C ALA A 982 5.82 -22.07 -33.93
N LYS A 983 6.26 -23.08 -34.70
CA LYS A 983 7.16 -22.93 -35.86
C LYS A 983 8.52 -22.30 -35.50
N LEU A 984 9.18 -22.83 -34.47
CA LEU A 984 10.53 -22.42 -34.11
C LEU A 984 11.52 -22.68 -35.26
N SER A 985 12.32 -21.68 -35.60
CA SER A 985 13.39 -21.74 -36.61
C SER A 985 14.76 -22.08 -36.01
N GLU A 986 14.94 -21.83 -34.72
CA GLU A 986 16.18 -22.07 -33.99
C GLU A 986 15.90 -22.65 -32.60
N MET A 987 16.96 -23.13 -31.93
CA MET A 987 16.85 -23.59 -30.54
C MET A 987 16.49 -22.42 -29.62
N PRO A 988 15.41 -22.54 -28.82
CA PRO A 988 14.90 -21.43 -28.02
C PRO A 988 15.78 -21.15 -26.78
N LEU A 989 16.45 -22.16 -26.22
CA LEU A 989 17.40 -22.01 -25.10
C LEU A 989 18.77 -22.62 -25.48
N LYS A 990 19.85 -21.87 -25.19
CA LYS A 990 21.23 -22.21 -25.57
C LYS A 990 22.19 -22.28 -24.36
N SER A 991 21.64 -22.37 -23.16
CA SER A 991 22.41 -22.34 -21.91
C SER A 991 21.80 -23.26 -20.86
N PHE A 992 22.64 -23.68 -19.91
CA PHE A 992 22.17 -24.27 -18.66
C PHE A 992 21.93 -23.16 -17.65
N TYR A 993 20.87 -23.27 -16.86
CA TYR A 993 20.49 -22.21 -15.93
C TYR A 993 20.22 -22.77 -14.54
N ARG A 994 20.54 -22.04 -13.48
CA ARG A 994 20.16 -22.37 -12.10
C ARG A 994 19.74 -21.10 -11.39
N PHE A 995 18.48 -21.07 -10.95
CA PHE A 995 18.01 -20.04 -10.03
C PHE A 995 18.19 -20.52 -8.59
N VAL A 996 18.88 -19.72 -7.78
CA VAL A 996 19.18 -20.06 -6.40
C VAL A 996 18.15 -19.39 -5.49
N LEU A 997 17.12 -20.15 -5.15
CA LEU A 997 16.02 -19.72 -4.30
C LEU A 997 15.51 -20.92 -3.48
N GLU A 998 15.28 -20.70 -2.19
CA GLU A 998 14.82 -21.72 -1.23
C GLU A 998 13.64 -21.17 -0.42
N SER A 999 12.70 -22.02 -0.01
CA SER A 999 11.52 -21.62 0.77
C SER A 999 11.80 -21.43 2.26
N ASP A 1000 12.82 -22.11 2.80
CA ASP A 1000 13.22 -22.05 4.21
C ASP A 1000 14.75 -22.24 4.33
N VAL A 1001 15.28 -22.06 5.54
CA VAL A 1001 16.69 -22.28 5.88
C VAL A 1001 16.99 -23.77 5.87
N ASN A 1002 17.89 -24.20 4.98
CA ASN A 1002 18.33 -25.59 4.88
C ASN A 1002 19.47 -25.91 5.87
N PHE A 1003 19.34 -27.05 6.56
CA PHE A 1003 20.34 -27.59 7.50
C PHE A 1003 20.93 -28.90 6.96
N LEU A 1004 22.21 -29.15 7.23
CA LEU A 1004 22.86 -30.43 6.93
C LEU A 1004 22.45 -31.51 7.93
N ALA A 1005 22.71 -32.78 7.59
CA ALA A 1005 22.42 -33.93 8.44
C ALA A 1005 23.19 -33.93 9.79
N ASN A 1006 24.22 -33.09 9.93
CA ASN A 1006 24.95 -32.85 11.18
C ASN A 1006 24.39 -31.66 12.00
N ASP A 1007 23.17 -31.22 11.68
CA ASP A 1007 22.46 -30.07 12.27
C ASP A 1007 23.21 -28.72 12.23
N THR A 1008 24.23 -28.60 11.39
CA THR A 1008 24.84 -27.32 11.04
C THR A 1008 24.08 -26.68 9.89
N VAL A 1009 24.13 -25.35 9.80
CA VAL A 1009 23.55 -24.63 8.65
C VAL A 1009 24.21 -25.15 7.38
N SER A 1010 23.42 -25.41 6.34
CA SER A 1010 23.97 -25.75 5.03
C SER A 1010 25.01 -24.71 4.59
N PRO A 1011 25.99 -25.08 3.73
CA PRO A 1011 26.99 -24.16 3.23
C PRO A 1011 26.40 -23.07 2.32
N GLY A 1012 25.11 -22.77 2.44
CA GLY A 1012 24.38 -21.66 1.85
C GLY A 1012 23.70 -21.98 0.52
N PRO A 1013 22.91 -21.01 0.02
CA PRO A 1013 22.33 -21.03 -1.32
C PRO A 1013 23.43 -21.13 -2.39
N VAL A 1014 23.51 -22.27 -3.07
CA VAL A 1014 24.53 -22.54 -4.11
C VAL A 1014 23.88 -23.08 -5.39
N ALA A 1015 24.35 -22.59 -6.54
CA ALA A 1015 24.00 -23.16 -7.83
C ALA A 1015 24.86 -24.40 -8.08
N ARG A 1016 24.23 -25.56 -8.28
CA ARG A 1016 24.92 -26.81 -8.63
C ARG A 1016 24.48 -27.30 -10.00
N PHE A 1017 25.45 -27.49 -10.88
CA PHE A 1017 25.29 -28.13 -12.17
C PHE A 1017 25.89 -29.53 -12.09
N LEU A 1018 25.02 -30.53 -12.17
CA LEU A 1018 25.38 -31.94 -12.18
C LEU A 1018 25.19 -32.49 -13.60
N ASP A 1019 25.92 -33.54 -13.93
CA ASP A 1019 25.75 -34.30 -15.18
C ASP A 1019 25.91 -33.45 -16.46
N LEU A 1020 26.82 -32.47 -16.43
CA LEU A 1020 27.16 -31.67 -17.61
C LEU A 1020 27.82 -32.54 -18.70
N PRO A 1021 27.59 -32.24 -20.00
CA PRO A 1021 28.19 -32.98 -21.11
C PRO A 1021 29.72 -32.90 -21.10
N GLU A 1022 30.40 -34.01 -21.42
CA GLU A 1022 31.84 -34.18 -21.19
C GLU A 1022 32.76 -33.47 -22.20
N SER A 1023 32.23 -32.85 -23.28
CA SER A 1023 33.05 -32.20 -24.31
C SER A 1023 33.60 -30.83 -23.84
N PRO A 1024 34.93 -30.68 -23.65
CA PRO A 1024 35.51 -29.59 -22.85
C PRO A 1024 35.69 -28.24 -23.57
N SER A 1025 35.29 -28.11 -24.84
CA SER A 1025 35.56 -26.90 -25.64
C SER A 1025 34.40 -25.90 -25.78
N SER A 1026 33.26 -26.12 -25.11
CA SER A 1026 32.00 -25.41 -25.42
C SER A 1026 31.39 -24.57 -24.27
N LEU A 1027 31.90 -24.65 -23.05
CA LEU A 1027 31.30 -24.00 -21.87
C LEU A 1027 32.21 -22.90 -21.31
N SER A 1028 31.69 -21.68 -21.18
CA SER A 1028 32.30 -20.59 -20.41
C SER A 1028 31.37 -20.20 -19.27
N ILE A 1029 31.92 -20.03 -18.07
CA ILE A 1029 31.20 -19.54 -16.88
C ILE A 1029 30.94 -18.05 -17.01
#